data_AF-A0A5C6FAK4-F1
#
_entry.id   AF-A0A5C6FAK4-F1
#
_cell.length_a   1.000
_cell.length_b   1.000
_cell.length_c   1.000
_cell.angle_alpha   90.00
_cell.angle_beta   90.00
_cell.angle_gamma   90.00
#
_symmetry.space_group_name_H-M   'P 1'
#
loop_
_entity.id
_entity.type
_entity.pdbx_description
1 polymer ?
#
loop_
_entity_poly.entity_id
_entity_poly.type
_entity_poly.pdbx_seq_one_letter_code
_entity_poly.pdbx_strand_id
1 'polypeptide(L)'
;MNVIDSLVSRNRWLWWKEFRMLIPLVGLLIGVAVLLFVISTFSSQVTLRMNGPINDLERLVPLVFPLLFAVGAGAVLVGQEREHRTIDWMSSLPLAPTKWVAVKIIVASWGLVAMWAFAAVCLSLTDYSGPAISRWRLGSVPGVSNAPIGYPFWLLYSVYLMLAGFYASWKVKDQFHAIMLVMFLAALPVIFTEGFRWTIDFVRNRTSGSADLQGVTFLITAILTGIIGWRSYRAAMKTLQPQAAGEHFDRPDPAIAPPSSFWSSAPQLGSSWSSMIWQSIRSAPLALGLTIALVLAGLIVPTLPATMQSNSMLRSFSPLLVLAGMLAMSWLGVLVFQNDGSADRLRFLADRGVSPTKVYLARHAVPSATLAFCLIVYMVFASWRMQHDTSRHQPPLVPSLLMMTLVGGVVYSVSQWTSQLFRTKVLSFIVSPIVAAMTLGWFAWAAFALGTPIWILVIGSLLPMLATWWLMPKFMDKRDRPMSMVLAVIVAALIFGLPIARVAWQIRQIPGMTTSTRKPLLAEGQSIRKAVANPFPIRLGRKDSVVFDRAKQDSPVPIETVLKWLDQPSTKPIDLIPAIADLRNRPDVPGTMEASDLDRIFDHLMLVQLQFDADNDWEAFSPWLIAAAEIAGSLRKNSTWRDQDFADVIEIWIENALSASNADSHRTSDAYRTTLNHLSDKATRNAARRGGVLGSWATQEFGNRNSKDSNVIDMGLSLQSSYLASWVQRARSEAIVATALRASEDPTESDWQREMHTYQVSPFVAFEYGPYAPRFRKHAAIELIRTAVRSPGQFWGMPWEENIERMKTESATPAKESQR
;
A
#
# COMPACT_ATOMS: atom_id res chain seq x y z
N MET A 1 47.46 1.05 -27.64
CA MET A 1 47.91 1.52 -26.31
C MET A 1 48.53 2.91 -26.36
N ASN A 2 49.55 3.20 -27.18
CA ASN A 2 50.28 4.49 -27.20
C ASN A 2 49.42 5.79 -27.38
N VAL A 3 48.26 5.73 -28.05
CA VAL A 3 47.35 6.89 -28.21
C VAL A 3 46.52 7.15 -26.96
N ILE A 4 46.11 6.09 -26.25
CA ILE A 4 45.30 6.20 -25.03
C ILE A 4 46.19 6.68 -23.88
N ASP A 5 47.41 6.14 -23.76
CA ASP A 5 48.35 6.53 -22.70
C ASP A 5 48.84 7.99 -22.85
N SER A 6 49.03 8.47 -24.08
CA SER A 6 49.36 9.88 -24.33
C SER A 6 48.17 10.84 -24.10
N LEU A 7 46.94 10.40 -24.40
CA LEU A 7 45.71 11.15 -24.08
C LEU A 7 45.44 11.24 -22.57
N VAL A 8 45.71 10.16 -21.83
CA VAL A 8 45.47 10.08 -20.38
C VAL A 8 46.56 10.85 -19.61
N SER A 9 47.84 10.69 -19.96
CA SER A 9 48.96 11.31 -19.23
C SER A 9 49.03 12.84 -19.37
N ARG A 10 48.76 13.42 -20.55
CA ARG A 10 48.79 14.88 -20.76
C ARG A 10 47.54 15.63 -20.27
N ASN A 11 46.40 14.93 -20.13
CA ASN A 11 45.12 15.56 -19.77
C ASN A 11 44.59 15.15 -18.39
N ARG A 12 45.42 14.57 -17.51
CA ARG A 12 45.01 14.04 -16.19
C ARG A 12 44.13 15.00 -15.39
N TRP A 13 44.47 16.30 -15.39
CA TRP A 13 43.70 17.32 -14.70
C TRP A 13 42.26 17.45 -15.20
N LEU A 14 42.06 17.36 -16.52
CA LEU A 14 40.76 17.48 -17.17
C LEU A 14 39.88 16.28 -16.82
N TRP A 15 40.44 15.07 -16.88
CA TRP A 15 39.76 13.84 -16.43
C TRP A 15 39.34 13.93 -14.96
N TRP A 16 40.25 14.35 -14.08
CA TRP A 16 39.98 14.49 -12.65
C TRP A 16 38.87 15.51 -12.37
N LYS A 17 38.89 16.66 -13.06
CA LYS A 17 37.87 17.70 -12.96
C LYS A 17 36.48 17.15 -13.32
N GLU A 18 36.33 16.53 -14.50
CA GLU A 18 35.04 16.01 -14.95
C GLU A 18 34.53 14.87 -14.05
N PHE A 19 35.43 14.01 -13.57
CA PHE A 19 35.08 12.94 -12.61
C PHE A 19 34.58 13.53 -11.28
N ARG A 20 35.26 14.55 -10.76
CA ARG A 20 34.86 15.25 -9.54
C ARG A 20 33.50 15.92 -9.66
N MET A 21 33.10 16.37 -10.85
CA MET A 21 31.77 16.92 -11.10
C MET A 21 30.66 15.85 -11.06
N LEU A 22 30.94 14.62 -11.48
CA LEU A 22 29.96 13.52 -11.45
C LEU A 22 29.84 12.81 -10.10
N ILE A 23 30.89 12.80 -9.27
CA ILE A 23 30.89 12.10 -7.96
C ILE A 23 29.64 12.43 -7.12
N PRO A 24 29.23 13.70 -6.94
CA PRO A 24 28.04 14.01 -6.15
C PRO A 24 26.75 13.39 -6.72
N LEU A 25 26.61 13.33 -8.05
CA LEU A 25 25.45 12.71 -8.70
C LEU A 25 25.45 11.19 -8.46
N VAL A 26 26.59 10.53 -8.66
CA VAL A 26 26.74 9.09 -8.45
C VAL A 26 26.50 8.71 -6.99
N GLY A 27 27.18 9.39 -6.05
CA GLY A 27 27.04 9.11 -4.62
C GLY A 27 25.62 9.33 -4.11
N LEU A 28 24.93 10.35 -4.62
CA LEU A 28 23.53 10.60 -4.28
C LEU A 28 22.60 9.52 -4.83
N LEU A 29 22.76 9.14 -6.11
CA LEU A 29 21.94 8.09 -6.72
C LEU A 29 22.15 6.74 -6.02
N ILE A 30 23.40 6.41 -5.65
CA ILE A 30 23.69 5.21 -4.85
C ILE A 30 23.04 5.30 -3.47
N GLY A 31 23.16 6.43 -2.76
CA GLY A 31 22.54 6.59 -1.44
C GLY A 31 21.02 6.45 -1.47
N VAL A 32 20.37 7.08 -2.46
CA VAL A 32 18.93 6.95 -2.70
C VAL A 32 18.56 5.52 -3.10
N ALA A 33 19.39 4.85 -3.91
CA ALA A 33 19.16 3.48 -4.31
C ALA A 33 19.24 2.50 -3.14
N VAL A 34 20.25 2.63 -2.28
CA VAL A 34 20.37 1.82 -1.06
C VAL A 34 19.16 2.04 -0.16
N LEU A 35 18.72 3.29 0.01
CA LEU A 35 17.55 3.60 0.82
C LEU A 35 16.27 2.98 0.24
N LEU A 36 16.04 3.11 -1.06
CA LEU A 36 14.91 2.48 -1.77
C LEU A 36 14.97 0.95 -1.68
N PHE A 37 16.14 0.37 -1.84
CA PHE A 37 16.37 -1.07 -1.73
C PHE A 37 16.04 -1.57 -0.32
N VAL A 38 16.49 -0.86 0.72
CA VAL A 38 16.18 -1.18 2.12
C VAL A 38 14.67 -1.10 2.35
N ILE A 39 14.01 -0.01 1.94
CA ILE A 39 12.54 0.15 2.07
C ILE A 39 11.81 -0.98 1.34
N SER A 40 12.22 -1.30 0.12
CA SER A 40 11.64 -2.37 -0.68
C SER A 40 11.81 -3.73 -0.02
N THR A 41 13.00 -4.03 0.52
CA THR A 41 13.27 -5.31 1.20
C THR A 41 12.42 -5.46 2.47
N PHE A 42 12.23 -4.36 3.22
CA PHE A 42 11.31 -4.35 4.37
C PHE A 42 9.85 -4.54 3.94
N SER A 43 9.46 -4.04 2.78
CA SER A 43 8.12 -4.23 2.22
C SER A 43 7.91 -5.67 1.72
N SER A 44 8.87 -6.22 0.97
CA SER A 44 8.78 -7.48 0.22
C SER A 44 8.57 -8.70 1.10
N GLN A 45 9.26 -8.77 2.24
CA GLN A 45 9.15 -9.90 3.16
C GLN A 45 7.76 -10.07 3.76
N VAL A 46 6.89 -9.07 3.63
CA VAL A 46 5.58 -9.03 4.29
C VAL A 46 4.42 -9.10 3.29
N THR A 47 4.63 -8.67 2.04
CA THR A 47 3.64 -8.79 0.95
C THR A 47 3.47 -10.20 0.38
N LEU A 48 4.09 -11.23 0.98
CA LEU A 48 3.98 -12.66 0.61
C LEU A 48 2.54 -13.22 0.50
N ARG A 49 1.50 -12.44 0.82
CA ARG A 49 0.09 -12.80 0.63
C ARG A 49 -0.63 -12.10 -0.53
N MET A 50 -0.05 -11.07 -1.14
CA MET A 50 -0.60 -10.45 -2.35
C MET A 50 0.28 -10.85 -3.53
N ASN A 51 -0.11 -11.90 -4.25
CA ASN A 51 0.49 -12.34 -5.52
C ASN A 51 0.24 -11.32 -6.65
N GLY A 52 0.65 -10.07 -6.46
CA GLY A 52 0.36 -8.94 -7.33
C GLY A 52 1.58 -8.31 -7.99
N PRO A 53 1.37 -7.28 -8.86
CA PRO A 53 2.39 -6.58 -9.65
C PRO A 53 3.45 -5.81 -8.85
N ILE A 54 3.42 -5.88 -7.51
CA ILE A 54 4.37 -5.19 -6.62
C ILE A 54 5.76 -5.85 -6.71
N ASN A 55 5.83 -7.17 -6.90
CA ASN A 55 7.10 -7.90 -7.03
C ASN A 55 7.92 -7.45 -8.26
N ASP A 56 7.26 -6.93 -9.30
CA ASP A 56 7.94 -6.42 -10.49
C ASP A 56 8.58 -5.04 -10.25
N LEU A 57 7.98 -4.22 -9.37
CA LEU A 57 8.54 -2.90 -9.04
C LEU A 57 9.89 -3.01 -8.35
N GLU A 58 10.05 -3.98 -7.44
CA GLU A 58 11.31 -4.22 -6.70
C GLU A 58 12.46 -4.55 -7.64
N ARG A 59 12.17 -5.32 -8.70
CA ARG A 59 13.14 -5.69 -9.75
C ARG A 59 13.44 -4.52 -10.70
N LEU A 60 12.50 -3.60 -10.90
CA LEU A 60 12.67 -2.44 -11.77
C LEU A 60 13.47 -1.32 -11.09
N VAL A 61 13.38 -1.17 -9.77
CA VAL A 61 14.05 -0.09 -9.02
C VAL A 61 15.56 -0.01 -9.32
N PRO A 62 16.36 -1.11 -9.25
CA PRO A 62 17.78 -1.07 -9.60
C PRO A 62 18.07 -0.61 -11.03
N LEU A 63 17.17 -0.90 -11.98
CA LEU A 63 17.32 -0.56 -13.40
C LEU A 63 17.06 0.93 -13.70
N VAL A 64 16.33 1.63 -12.83
CA VAL A 64 16.04 3.05 -12.99
C VAL A 64 17.27 3.92 -12.71
N PHE A 65 18.19 3.50 -11.83
CA PHE A 65 19.33 4.34 -11.43
C PHE A 65 20.34 4.63 -12.56
N PRO A 66 20.74 3.65 -13.40
CA PRO A 66 21.55 3.94 -14.58
C PRO A 66 20.87 4.92 -15.54
N LEU A 67 19.54 4.87 -15.68
CA LEU A 67 18.80 5.82 -16.52
C LEU A 67 18.80 7.23 -15.93
N LEU A 68 18.57 7.37 -14.62
CA LEU A 68 18.60 8.67 -13.94
C LEU A 68 20.00 9.30 -14.02
N PHE A 69 21.04 8.49 -13.87
CA PHE A 69 22.41 8.94 -14.09
C PHE A 69 22.61 9.42 -15.53
N ALA A 70 22.16 8.65 -16.53
CA ALA A 70 22.27 9.00 -17.94
C ALA A 70 21.59 10.35 -18.25
N VAL A 71 20.38 10.58 -17.74
CA VAL A 71 19.65 11.85 -17.88
C VAL A 71 20.44 13.00 -17.24
N GLY A 72 21.01 12.78 -16.04
CA GLY A 72 21.72 13.81 -15.29
C GLY A 72 23.13 14.13 -15.78
N ALA A 73 23.83 13.17 -16.40
CA ALA A 73 25.25 13.30 -16.73
C ALA A 73 25.54 14.50 -17.64
N GLY A 74 24.78 14.66 -18.73
CA GLY A 74 24.94 15.81 -19.64
C GLY A 74 24.62 17.15 -18.96
N ALA A 75 23.57 17.19 -18.14
CA ALA A 75 23.15 18.40 -17.45
C ALA A 75 24.16 18.82 -16.36
N VAL A 76 24.80 17.87 -15.69
CA VAL A 76 25.87 18.15 -14.71
C VAL A 76 27.16 18.58 -15.42
N LEU A 77 27.63 17.81 -16.40
CA LEU A 77 28.92 18.05 -17.05
C LEU A 77 28.95 19.28 -17.96
N VAL A 78 27.82 19.62 -18.60
CA VAL A 78 27.74 20.74 -19.56
C VAL A 78 26.84 21.85 -19.02
N GLY A 79 25.69 21.48 -18.45
CA GLY A 79 24.71 22.46 -17.96
C GLY A 79 25.24 23.32 -16.82
N GLN A 80 25.98 22.76 -15.85
CA GLN A 80 26.57 23.54 -14.76
C GLN A 80 27.62 24.54 -15.27
N GLU A 81 28.50 24.09 -16.16
CA GLU A 81 29.55 24.94 -16.72
C GLU A 81 28.97 26.09 -17.56
N ARG A 82 27.85 25.82 -18.22
CA ARG A 82 27.12 26.82 -18.97
C ARG A 82 26.45 27.85 -18.07
N GLU A 83 25.85 27.41 -16.96
CA GLU A 83 25.25 28.30 -15.97
C GLU A 83 26.30 29.20 -15.30
N HIS A 84 27.47 28.63 -14.99
CA HIS A 84 28.59 29.39 -14.42
C HIS A 84 29.43 30.15 -15.45
N ARG A 85 29.08 30.09 -16.75
CA ARG A 85 29.83 30.67 -17.87
C ARG A 85 31.29 30.20 -17.96
N THR A 86 31.64 29.11 -17.29
CA THR A 86 32.98 28.51 -17.38
C THR A 86 33.18 27.82 -18.72
N ILE A 87 32.10 27.51 -19.45
CA ILE A 87 32.17 26.93 -20.80
C ILE A 87 32.82 27.89 -21.80
N ASP A 88 32.55 29.20 -21.66
CA ASP A 88 33.15 30.23 -22.51
C ASP A 88 34.65 30.34 -22.22
N TRP A 89 35.02 30.26 -20.95
CA TRP A 89 36.43 30.16 -20.55
C TRP A 89 37.12 28.91 -21.11
N MET A 90 36.47 27.75 -21.06
CA MET A 90 37.05 26.53 -21.66
C MET A 90 37.23 26.64 -23.18
N SER A 91 36.33 27.35 -23.87
CA SER A 91 36.43 27.57 -25.32
C SER A 91 37.65 28.43 -25.71
N SER A 92 38.19 29.21 -24.76
CA SER A 92 39.39 30.02 -24.94
C SER A 92 40.71 29.26 -24.75
N LEU A 93 40.66 28.05 -24.17
CA LEU A 93 41.87 27.25 -23.93
C LEU A 93 42.40 26.65 -25.23
N PRO A 94 43.74 26.47 -25.37
CA PRO A 94 44.39 25.94 -26.58
C PRO A 94 44.23 24.41 -26.71
N LEU A 95 42.99 23.92 -26.62
CA LEU A 95 42.63 22.52 -26.73
C LEU A 95 41.55 22.35 -27.80
N ALA A 96 41.74 21.38 -28.69
CA ALA A 96 40.78 21.08 -29.74
C ALA A 96 39.40 20.73 -29.14
N PRO A 97 38.28 21.32 -29.63
CA PRO A 97 36.93 21.04 -29.14
C PRO A 97 36.57 19.55 -29.12
N THR A 98 37.09 18.78 -30.08
CA THR A 98 36.88 17.33 -30.18
C THR A 98 37.39 16.59 -28.94
N LYS A 99 38.50 17.04 -28.35
CA LYS A 99 39.07 16.44 -27.13
C LYS A 99 38.19 16.70 -25.91
N TRP A 100 37.64 17.91 -25.78
CA TRP A 100 36.71 18.25 -24.70
C TRP A 100 35.45 17.40 -24.73
N VAL A 101 34.84 17.26 -25.90
CA VAL A 101 33.64 16.44 -26.08
C VAL A 101 33.95 14.97 -25.81
N ALA A 102 35.07 14.46 -26.31
CA ALA A 102 35.47 13.07 -26.08
C ALA A 102 35.65 12.78 -24.58
N VAL A 103 36.35 13.63 -23.83
CA VAL A 103 36.56 13.39 -22.40
C VAL A 103 35.24 13.41 -21.63
N LYS A 104 34.34 14.37 -21.90
CA LYS A 104 33.02 14.41 -21.23
C LYS A 104 32.18 13.15 -21.52
N ILE A 105 32.16 12.69 -22.77
CA ILE A 105 31.42 11.47 -23.13
C ILE A 105 32.05 10.24 -22.48
N ILE A 106 33.38 10.08 -22.50
CA ILE A 106 34.04 8.89 -21.93
C ILE A 106 33.87 8.87 -20.40
N VAL A 107 34.02 10.02 -19.73
CA VAL A 107 33.81 10.12 -18.27
C VAL A 107 32.36 9.80 -17.91
N ALA A 108 31.38 10.28 -18.67
CA ALA A 108 29.98 9.90 -18.48
C ALA A 108 29.74 8.41 -18.72
N SER A 109 30.32 7.82 -19.77
CA SER A 109 30.22 6.38 -20.04
C SER A 109 30.80 5.53 -18.91
N TRP A 110 31.93 5.91 -18.31
CA TRP A 110 32.49 5.22 -17.16
C TRP A 110 31.57 5.30 -15.93
N GLY A 111 30.99 6.48 -15.67
CA GLY A 111 29.99 6.63 -14.62
C GLY A 111 28.77 5.74 -14.87
N LEU A 112 28.31 5.64 -16.12
CA LEU A 112 27.18 4.80 -16.50
C LEU A 112 27.49 3.30 -16.30
N VAL A 113 28.70 2.86 -16.67
CA VAL A 113 29.17 1.48 -16.42
C VAL A 113 29.21 1.19 -14.92
N ALA A 114 29.70 2.12 -14.09
CA ALA A 114 29.71 1.96 -12.64
C ALA A 114 28.28 1.83 -12.06
N MET A 115 27.33 2.63 -12.56
CA MET A 115 25.93 2.53 -12.15
C MET A 115 25.28 1.21 -12.57
N TRP A 116 25.61 0.69 -13.76
CA TRP A 116 25.16 -0.63 -14.20
C TRP A 116 25.76 -1.77 -13.38
N ALA A 117 27.05 -1.68 -13.02
CA ALA A 117 27.69 -2.64 -12.12
C ALA A 117 27.00 -2.65 -10.76
N PHE A 118 26.69 -1.47 -10.20
CA PHE A 118 25.94 -1.35 -8.96
C PHE A 118 24.52 -1.93 -9.06
N ALA A 119 23.79 -1.63 -10.15
CA ALA A 119 22.46 -2.19 -10.40
C ALA A 119 22.50 -3.73 -10.49
N ALA A 120 23.52 -4.28 -11.17
CA ALA A 120 23.72 -5.73 -11.26
C ALA A 120 23.99 -6.36 -9.90
N VAL A 121 24.78 -5.71 -9.03
CA VAL A 121 24.98 -6.15 -7.65
C VAL A 121 23.66 -6.16 -6.88
N CYS A 122 22.87 -5.08 -6.95
CA CYS A 122 21.57 -5.02 -6.27
C CYS A 122 20.62 -6.13 -6.71
N LEU A 123 20.51 -6.35 -8.04
CA LEU A 123 19.68 -7.42 -8.60
C LEU A 123 20.14 -8.81 -8.13
N SER A 124 21.47 -9.05 -8.10
CA SER A 124 22.02 -10.32 -7.63
C SER A 124 21.73 -10.60 -6.15
N LEU A 125 21.59 -9.55 -5.32
CA LEU A 125 21.28 -9.67 -3.90
C LEU A 125 19.78 -9.95 -3.65
N THR A 126 18.88 -9.52 -4.55
CA THR A 126 17.42 -9.76 -4.44
C THR A 126 16.96 -11.11 -4.97
N ASP A 127 17.78 -11.78 -5.79
CA ASP A 127 17.42 -13.02 -6.47
C ASP A 127 17.53 -14.29 -5.59
N TYR A 128 16.98 -14.24 -4.37
CA TYR A 128 16.94 -15.39 -3.45
C TYR A 128 15.95 -16.51 -3.88
N SER A 129 15.25 -16.39 -5.00
CA SER A 129 14.22 -17.34 -5.45
C SER A 129 14.75 -18.41 -6.42
N GLY A 130 15.35 -19.48 -5.89
CA GLY A 130 15.45 -20.82 -6.52
C GLY A 130 16.34 -21.01 -7.77
N PRO A 131 16.72 -22.26 -8.10
CA PRO A 131 17.61 -22.58 -9.23
C PRO A 131 16.95 -22.75 -10.62
N ALA A 132 15.63 -22.71 -10.74
CA ALA A 132 14.94 -23.21 -11.96
C ALA A 132 14.52 -22.14 -13.00
N ILE A 133 14.67 -20.84 -12.76
CA ILE A 133 14.26 -19.79 -13.71
C ILE A 133 15.51 -19.06 -14.23
N SER A 134 15.68 -19.02 -15.55
CA SER A 134 16.82 -18.39 -16.23
C SER A 134 17.07 -16.96 -15.74
N ARG A 135 18.15 -16.79 -14.99
CA ARG A 135 18.52 -15.63 -14.15
C ARG A 135 18.91 -14.34 -14.91
N TRP A 136 18.72 -14.33 -16.24
CA TRP A 136 18.99 -13.19 -17.12
C TRP A 136 17.90 -13.04 -18.21
N ARG A 137 16.78 -13.77 -18.09
CA ARG A 137 15.59 -13.67 -18.97
C ARG A 137 14.35 -13.31 -18.16
N LEU A 138 13.80 -12.12 -18.40
CA LEU A 138 12.58 -11.61 -17.75
C LEU A 138 11.29 -12.10 -18.46
N GLY A 139 11.23 -13.37 -18.91
CA GLY A 139 10.17 -13.76 -19.86
C GLY A 139 9.88 -15.23 -20.07
N SER A 140 9.79 -16.06 -19.04
CA SER A 140 9.29 -17.44 -19.23
C SER A 140 8.40 -17.97 -18.09
N VAL A 141 7.80 -17.10 -17.28
CA VAL A 141 6.72 -17.54 -16.37
C VAL A 141 5.39 -17.19 -17.02
N PRO A 142 4.59 -18.18 -17.48
CA PRO A 142 3.24 -17.94 -17.95
C PRO A 142 2.42 -17.32 -16.82
N GLY A 143 1.89 -16.11 -17.01
CA GLY A 143 0.84 -15.54 -16.17
C GLY A 143 1.21 -14.45 -15.15
N VAL A 144 2.46 -13.97 -15.05
CA VAL A 144 2.82 -13.01 -13.98
C VAL A 144 3.33 -11.63 -14.44
N SER A 145 3.84 -11.46 -15.68
CA SER A 145 3.98 -10.13 -16.29
C SER A 145 4.17 -10.22 -17.81
N ASN A 146 3.38 -9.45 -18.57
CA ASN A 146 3.41 -9.41 -20.04
C ASN A 146 4.46 -8.43 -20.61
N ALA A 147 5.43 -7.98 -19.81
CA ALA A 147 6.47 -7.04 -20.23
C ALA A 147 7.85 -7.73 -20.34
N PRO A 148 8.17 -8.39 -21.47
CA PRO A 148 9.49 -8.99 -21.73
C PRO A 148 10.63 -7.95 -21.93
N ILE A 149 10.78 -6.92 -21.09
CA ILE A 149 11.81 -5.90 -21.32
C ILE A 149 13.21 -6.50 -21.08
N GLY A 150 13.95 -6.78 -22.15
CA GLY A 150 15.30 -7.34 -22.07
C GLY A 150 16.34 -6.35 -21.55
N TYR A 151 17.33 -6.81 -20.77
CA TYR A 151 18.49 -6.01 -20.35
C TYR A 151 19.22 -5.25 -21.48
N PRO A 152 19.37 -5.80 -22.71
CA PRO A 152 19.95 -5.07 -23.83
C PRO A 152 19.19 -3.79 -24.19
N PHE A 153 17.86 -3.80 -24.06
CA PHE A 153 17.05 -2.61 -24.30
C PHE A 153 17.35 -1.52 -23.27
N TRP A 154 17.39 -1.85 -21.98
CA TRP A 154 17.72 -0.87 -20.93
C TRP A 154 19.14 -0.30 -21.08
N LEU A 155 20.12 -1.13 -21.43
CA LEU A 155 21.48 -0.69 -21.71
C LEU A 155 21.49 0.32 -22.87
N LEU A 156 20.89 -0.05 -24.00
CA LEU A 156 20.79 0.81 -25.17
C LEU A 156 20.04 2.11 -24.85
N TYR A 157 18.92 2.03 -24.15
CA TYR A 157 18.12 3.17 -23.75
C TYR A 157 18.86 4.09 -22.77
N SER A 158 19.69 3.55 -21.87
CA SER A 158 20.56 4.35 -20.99
C SER A 158 21.61 5.15 -21.78
N VAL A 159 22.21 4.54 -22.82
CA VAL A 159 23.14 5.25 -23.72
C VAL A 159 22.40 6.31 -24.53
N TYR A 160 21.21 5.99 -25.04
CA TYR A 160 20.33 6.94 -25.74
C TYR A 160 20.05 8.18 -24.87
N LEU A 161 19.60 7.98 -23.62
CA LEU A 161 19.29 9.05 -22.69
C LEU A 161 20.53 9.89 -22.34
N MET A 162 21.70 9.27 -22.19
CA MET A 162 22.94 9.99 -21.94
C MET A 162 23.26 10.95 -23.09
N LEU A 163 23.17 10.47 -24.34
CA LEU A 163 23.40 11.30 -25.52
C LEU A 163 22.34 12.39 -25.70
N ALA A 164 21.08 12.09 -25.38
CA ALA A 164 19.99 13.08 -25.36
C ALA A 164 20.24 14.16 -24.30
N GLY A 165 20.72 13.78 -23.12
CA GLY A 165 21.16 14.68 -22.04
C GLY A 165 22.24 15.65 -22.50
N PHE A 166 23.27 15.13 -23.17
CA PHE A 166 24.31 15.97 -23.78
C PHE A 166 23.73 16.89 -24.86
N TYR A 167 22.96 16.35 -25.81
CA TYR A 167 22.38 17.13 -26.90
C TYR A 167 21.56 18.31 -26.37
N ALA A 168 20.68 18.07 -25.40
CA ALA A 168 19.84 19.09 -24.80
C ALA A 168 20.69 20.15 -24.07
N SER A 169 21.69 19.73 -23.30
CA SER A 169 22.57 20.64 -22.56
C SER A 169 23.45 21.51 -23.47
N TRP A 170 23.88 20.98 -24.62
CA TRP A 170 24.59 21.75 -25.65
C TRP A 170 23.65 22.70 -26.39
N LYS A 171 22.43 22.29 -26.69
CA LYS A 171 21.49 23.08 -27.49
C LYS A 171 20.84 24.21 -26.70
N VAL A 172 20.48 23.97 -25.45
CA VAL A 172 19.65 24.86 -24.63
C VAL A 172 20.49 25.51 -23.53
N LYS A 173 20.44 26.85 -23.45
CA LYS A 173 21.21 27.62 -22.45
C LYS A 173 20.69 27.43 -21.02
N ASP A 174 19.37 27.36 -20.89
CA ASP A 174 18.69 27.20 -19.61
C ASP A 174 18.59 25.71 -19.23
N GLN A 175 19.04 25.37 -18.02
CA GLN A 175 19.11 23.99 -17.55
C GLN A 175 17.72 23.34 -17.38
N PHE A 176 16.70 24.10 -16.96
CA PHE A 176 15.36 23.56 -16.81
C PHE A 176 14.80 23.16 -18.18
N HIS A 177 14.92 24.07 -19.15
CA HIS A 177 14.48 23.81 -20.53
C HIS A 177 15.27 22.66 -21.17
N ALA A 178 16.55 22.49 -20.82
CA ALA A 178 17.33 21.34 -21.24
C ALA A 178 16.73 20.03 -20.69
N ILE A 179 16.41 19.95 -19.39
CA ILE A 179 15.76 18.77 -18.78
C ILE A 179 14.40 18.47 -19.42
N MET A 180 13.59 19.50 -19.70
CA MET A 180 12.31 19.34 -20.40
C MET A 180 12.50 18.74 -21.80
N LEU A 181 13.52 19.19 -22.53
CA LEU A 181 13.88 18.63 -23.82
C LEU A 181 14.35 17.18 -23.68
N VAL A 182 15.14 16.84 -22.67
CA VAL A 182 15.53 15.44 -22.41
C VAL A 182 14.32 14.56 -22.15
N MET A 183 13.34 15.03 -21.37
CA MET A 183 12.12 14.27 -21.11
C MET A 183 11.31 14.03 -22.40
N PHE A 184 11.18 15.06 -23.25
CA PHE A 184 10.55 14.88 -24.56
C PHE A 184 11.30 13.87 -25.43
N LEU A 185 12.63 13.96 -25.49
CA LEU A 185 13.46 13.00 -26.22
C LEU A 185 13.34 11.58 -25.64
N ALA A 186 13.30 11.44 -24.31
CA ALA A 186 13.12 10.16 -23.63
C ALA A 186 11.81 9.46 -24.03
N ALA A 187 10.74 10.23 -24.28
CA ALA A 187 9.45 9.70 -24.72
C ALA A 187 9.42 9.29 -26.20
N LEU A 188 10.35 9.77 -27.04
CA LEU A 188 10.30 9.53 -28.49
C LEU A 188 10.25 8.05 -28.88
N PRO A 189 11.09 7.14 -28.33
CA PRO A 189 11.00 5.73 -28.68
C PRO A 189 9.61 5.14 -28.43
N VAL A 190 8.99 5.49 -27.30
CA VAL A 190 7.63 5.04 -26.96
C VAL A 190 6.60 5.65 -27.91
N ILE A 191 6.72 6.94 -28.23
CA ILE A 191 5.82 7.62 -29.18
C ILE A 191 5.85 6.96 -30.54
N PHE A 192 7.05 6.67 -31.06
CA PHE A 192 7.18 6.01 -32.35
C PHE A 192 6.72 4.54 -32.32
N THR A 193 6.99 3.79 -31.25
CA THR A 193 6.46 2.43 -31.09
C THR A 193 4.94 2.42 -31.05
N GLU A 194 4.32 3.32 -30.30
CA GLU A 194 2.86 3.41 -30.20
C GLU A 194 2.22 3.88 -31.50
N GLY A 195 2.84 4.84 -32.20
CA GLY A 195 2.43 5.22 -33.56
C GLY A 195 2.53 4.05 -34.54
N PHE A 196 3.60 3.26 -34.44
CA PHE A 196 3.77 2.04 -35.24
C PHE A 196 2.69 1.00 -34.91
N ARG A 197 2.43 0.75 -33.63
CA ARG A 197 1.37 -0.16 -33.17
C ARG A 197 0.01 0.27 -33.71
N TRP A 198 -0.34 1.54 -33.53
CA TRP A 198 -1.59 2.09 -34.04
C TRP A 198 -1.71 1.90 -35.56
N THR A 199 -0.63 2.15 -36.31
CA THR A 199 -0.60 1.97 -37.76
C THR A 199 -0.79 0.50 -38.15
N ILE A 200 -0.12 -0.44 -37.47
CA ILE A 200 -0.27 -1.88 -37.76
C ILE A 200 -1.65 -2.39 -37.37
N ASP A 201 -2.12 -2.06 -36.16
CA ASP A 201 -3.42 -2.51 -35.68
C ASP A 201 -4.54 -1.96 -36.60
N PHE A 202 -4.40 -0.72 -37.07
CA PHE A 202 -5.31 -0.11 -38.04
C PHE A 202 -5.26 -0.77 -39.43
N VAL A 203 -4.07 -1.03 -39.97
CA VAL A 203 -3.90 -1.56 -41.33
C VAL A 203 -4.16 -3.07 -41.42
N ARG A 204 -3.76 -3.84 -40.41
CA ARG A 204 -3.79 -5.32 -40.44
C ARG A 204 -4.90 -5.94 -39.61
N ASN A 205 -5.66 -5.13 -38.86
CA ASN A 205 -6.71 -5.60 -37.93
C ASN A 205 -6.22 -6.74 -37.01
N ARG A 206 -4.93 -6.73 -36.66
CA ARG A 206 -4.26 -7.75 -35.87
C ARG A 206 -3.55 -7.07 -34.71
N THR A 207 -3.86 -7.49 -33.49
CA THR A 207 -3.18 -7.00 -32.29
C THR A 207 -1.73 -7.47 -32.28
N SER A 208 -0.80 -6.53 -32.32
CA SER A 208 0.63 -6.84 -32.23
C SER A 208 0.97 -7.49 -30.88
N GLY A 209 1.79 -8.55 -30.89
CA GLY A 209 2.26 -9.18 -29.66
C GLY A 209 3.20 -8.25 -28.87
N SER A 210 3.30 -8.43 -27.56
CA SER A 210 4.21 -7.61 -26.72
C SER A 210 5.68 -7.77 -27.11
N ALA A 211 6.08 -8.95 -27.57
CA ALA A 211 7.44 -9.21 -28.08
C ALA A 211 7.76 -8.42 -29.36
N ASP A 212 6.80 -8.32 -30.29
CA ASP A 212 6.98 -7.58 -31.54
C ASP A 212 7.18 -6.09 -31.27
N LEU A 213 6.36 -5.53 -30.36
CA LEU A 213 6.46 -4.13 -29.95
C LEU A 213 7.81 -3.81 -29.30
N GLN A 214 8.40 -4.75 -28.57
CA GLN A 214 9.72 -4.56 -27.98
C GLN A 214 10.84 -4.61 -29.00
N GLY A 215 10.79 -5.54 -29.95
CA GLY A 215 11.74 -5.57 -31.07
C GLY A 215 11.73 -4.25 -31.84
N VAL A 216 10.52 -3.71 -32.08
CA VAL A 216 10.33 -2.40 -32.71
C VAL A 216 10.87 -1.27 -31.84
N THR A 217 10.56 -1.26 -30.53
CA THR A 217 11.07 -0.22 -29.62
C THR A 217 12.59 -0.23 -29.54
N PHE A 218 13.20 -1.42 -29.49
CA PHE A 218 14.65 -1.60 -29.50
C PHE A 218 15.27 -1.05 -30.77
N LEU A 219 14.73 -1.42 -31.95
CA LEU A 219 15.19 -0.94 -33.24
C LEU A 219 15.08 0.59 -33.36
N ILE A 220 13.94 1.15 -33.00
CA ILE A 220 13.71 2.61 -32.99
C ILE A 220 14.70 3.29 -32.06
N THR A 221 14.92 2.76 -30.86
CA THR A 221 15.89 3.31 -29.91
C THR A 221 17.31 3.26 -30.46
N ALA A 222 17.70 2.19 -31.16
CA ALA A 222 19.02 2.08 -31.78
C ALA A 222 19.23 3.15 -32.86
N ILE A 223 18.24 3.33 -33.74
CA ILE A 223 18.27 4.35 -34.79
C ILE A 223 18.35 5.76 -34.17
N LEU A 224 17.50 6.05 -33.19
CA LEU A 224 17.48 7.34 -32.50
C LEU A 224 18.78 7.61 -31.74
N THR A 225 19.44 6.58 -31.20
CA THR A 225 20.76 6.69 -30.56
C THR A 225 21.82 7.21 -31.53
N GLY A 226 21.89 6.65 -32.74
CA GLY A 226 22.80 7.12 -33.77
C GLY A 226 22.53 8.57 -34.19
N ILE A 227 21.25 8.91 -34.42
CA ILE A 227 20.83 10.26 -34.83
C ILE A 227 21.15 11.29 -33.75
N ILE A 228 20.77 11.01 -32.49
CA ILE A 228 20.99 11.93 -31.37
C ILE A 228 22.48 12.04 -31.03
N GLY A 229 23.25 10.95 -31.12
CA GLY A 229 24.71 11.00 -30.95
C GLY A 229 25.37 11.95 -31.94
N TRP A 230 25.02 11.84 -33.23
CA TRP A 230 25.53 12.74 -34.28
C TRP A 230 25.10 14.19 -34.07
N ARG A 231 23.82 14.42 -33.72
CA ARG A 231 23.30 15.76 -33.43
C ARG A 231 23.94 16.38 -32.18
N SER A 232 24.19 15.58 -31.15
CA SER A 232 24.88 15.97 -29.92
C SER A 232 26.31 16.44 -30.22
N TYR A 233 27.05 15.65 -31.00
CA TYR A 233 28.40 16.02 -31.45
C TYR A 233 28.42 17.33 -32.24
N ARG A 234 27.50 17.51 -33.20
CA ARG A 234 27.38 18.76 -33.96
C ARG A 234 27.03 19.96 -33.07
N ALA A 235 26.11 19.79 -32.13
CA ALA A 235 25.74 20.85 -31.18
C ALA A 235 26.92 21.24 -30.28
N ALA A 236 27.70 20.25 -29.83
CA ALA A 236 28.89 20.48 -29.02
C ALA A 236 29.98 21.22 -29.80
N MET A 237 30.28 20.80 -31.03
CA MET A 237 31.25 21.49 -31.89
C MET A 237 30.85 22.95 -32.13
N LYS A 238 29.57 23.22 -32.42
CA LYS A 238 29.08 24.59 -32.61
C LYS A 238 29.21 25.47 -31.35
N THR A 239 29.13 24.86 -30.17
CA THR A 239 29.18 25.60 -28.89
C THR A 239 30.62 25.85 -28.44
N LEU A 240 31.53 24.93 -28.72
CA LEU A 240 32.93 24.98 -28.28
C LEU A 240 33.88 25.61 -29.31
N GLN A 241 33.45 25.77 -30.56
CA GLN A 241 34.22 26.53 -31.54
C GLN A 241 34.33 27.98 -31.09
N PRO A 242 35.52 28.61 -31.21
CA PRO A 242 35.68 30.01 -30.90
C PRO A 242 34.69 30.80 -31.75
N GLN A 243 33.88 31.64 -31.10
CA GLN A 243 33.01 32.55 -31.83
C GLN A 243 33.93 33.45 -32.66
N ALA A 244 33.79 33.40 -33.99
CA ALA A 244 34.47 34.34 -34.85
C ALA A 244 34.18 35.75 -34.30
N ALA A 245 35.23 36.54 -34.09
CA ALA A 245 35.07 37.95 -33.73
C ALA A 245 34.19 38.56 -34.82
N GLY A 246 32.91 38.77 -34.52
CA GLY A 246 32.00 39.33 -35.50
C GLY A 246 32.55 40.69 -35.91
N GLU A 247 32.44 41.04 -37.19
CA GLU A 247 32.70 42.37 -37.76
C GLU A 247 31.78 43.47 -37.18
N HIS A 248 31.21 43.27 -35.99
CA HIS A 248 30.33 44.19 -35.27
C HIS A 248 31.14 45.10 -34.33
N PHE A 249 32.28 45.64 -34.81
CA PHE A 249 32.93 46.77 -34.13
C PHE A 249 32.24 48.12 -34.41
N ASP A 250 31.30 48.17 -35.35
CA ASP A 250 30.55 49.40 -35.70
C ASP A 250 29.26 49.61 -34.92
N ARG A 251 28.86 48.67 -34.04
CA ARG A 251 27.77 48.90 -33.09
C ARG A 251 28.36 49.13 -31.71
N PRO A 252 28.09 50.29 -31.07
CA PRO A 252 28.53 50.52 -29.70
C PRO A 252 28.02 49.36 -28.84
N ASP A 253 28.96 48.76 -28.12
CA ASP A 253 28.73 47.60 -27.28
C ASP A 253 27.50 47.87 -26.38
N PRO A 254 26.45 47.03 -26.41
CA PRO A 254 25.29 47.20 -25.52
C PRO A 254 25.66 47.10 -24.03
N ALA A 255 26.91 46.72 -23.70
CA ALA A 255 27.47 46.85 -22.36
C ALA A 255 27.75 48.31 -21.92
N ILE A 256 27.90 49.23 -22.88
CA ILE A 256 28.22 50.65 -22.66
C ILE A 256 26.96 51.53 -22.79
N ALA A 257 25.95 51.09 -23.55
CA ALA A 257 24.66 51.77 -23.61
C ALA A 257 23.79 51.42 -22.37
N PRO A 258 23.28 52.39 -21.60
CA PRO A 258 22.25 52.09 -20.60
C PRO A 258 21.07 51.44 -21.33
N PRO A 259 20.49 50.33 -20.81
CA PRO A 259 19.41 49.64 -21.48
C PRO A 259 18.19 50.56 -21.57
N SER A 260 18.05 51.27 -22.69
CA SER A 260 17.12 52.39 -22.86
C SER A 260 15.66 51.96 -23.02
N SER A 261 15.38 50.66 -23.14
CA SER A 261 14.01 50.15 -23.35
C SER A 261 13.48 49.23 -22.24
N PHE A 262 14.34 48.55 -21.47
CA PHE A 262 13.89 47.55 -20.49
C PHE A 262 13.23 48.17 -19.26
N TRP A 263 13.69 49.36 -18.84
CA TRP A 263 13.14 50.07 -17.67
C TRP A 263 11.85 50.84 -17.96
N SER A 264 11.57 51.16 -19.24
CA SER A 264 10.37 51.93 -19.62
C SER A 264 9.06 51.12 -19.60
N SER A 265 9.14 49.79 -19.61
CA SER A 265 7.99 48.87 -19.72
C SER A 265 7.73 48.02 -18.48
N ALA A 266 8.55 48.14 -17.44
CA ALA A 266 8.29 47.47 -16.17
C ALA A 266 7.17 48.22 -15.41
N PRO A 267 6.06 47.54 -15.04
CA PRO A 267 4.96 48.19 -14.35
C PRO A 267 5.44 48.71 -12.98
N GLN A 268 5.11 49.97 -12.66
CA GLN A 268 5.29 50.51 -11.32
C GLN A 268 4.26 49.88 -10.39
N LEU A 269 4.66 48.79 -9.74
CA LEU A 269 3.82 48.05 -8.81
C LEU A 269 3.92 48.71 -7.43
N GLY A 270 2.79 49.19 -6.89
CA GLY A 270 2.74 49.96 -5.64
C GLY A 270 3.11 49.18 -4.37
N SER A 271 3.33 47.86 -4.45
CA SER A 271 3.80 47.06 -3.32
C SER A 271 4.99 46.16 -3.69
N SER A 272 5.90 45.98 -2.73
CA SER A 272 7.05 45.07 -2.87
C SER A 272 6.63 43.61 -3.09
N TRP A 273 5.46 43.22 -2.56
CA TRP A 273 4.85 41.92 -2.79
C TRP A 273 4.46 41.72 -4.25
N SER A 274 3.71 42.67 -4.81
CA SER A 274 3.31 42.61 -6.22
C SER A 274 4.51 42.55 -7.15
N SER A 275 5.59 43.29 -6.87
CA SER A 275 6.80 43.23 -7.69
C SER A 275 7.49 41.86 -7.64
N MET A 276 7.55 41.22 -6.46
CA MET A 276 8.15 39.89 -6.32
C MET A 276 7.32 38.80 -7.01
N ILE A 277 5.99 38.86 -6.87
CA ILE A 277 5.08 37.93 -7.54
C ILE A 277 5.18 38.12 -9.06
N TRP A 278 5.14 39.37 -9.54
CA TRP A 278 5.28 39.68 -10.95
C TRP A 278 6.62 39.19 -11.52
N GLN A 279 7.72 39.38 -10.78
CA GLN A 279 9.03 38.86 -11.13
C GLN A 279 9.01 37.32 -11.25
N SER A 280 8.36 36.62 -10.31
CA SER A 280 8.24 35.16 -10.34
C SER A 280 7.41 34.64 -11.52
N ILE A 281 6.41 35.38 -11.98
CA ILE A 281 5.60 35.05 -13.16
C ILE A 281 6.43 35.25 -14.44
N ARG A 282 7.19 36.34 -14.50
CA ARG A 282 7.95 36.74 -15.70
C ARG A 282 9.29 36.04 -15.85
N SER A 283 9.86 35.47 -14.78
CA SER A 283 11.19 34.84 -14.82
C SER A 283 11.23 33.60 -15.71
N ALA A 284 10.17 32.80 -15.76
CA ALA A 284 10.11 31.58 -16.59
C ALA A 284 8.67 31.21 -17.01
N PRO A 285 8.00 32.01 -17.86
CA PRO A 285 6.62 31.77 -18.26
C PRO A 285 6.44 30.43 -18.99
N LEU A 286 7.43 30.01 -19.79
CA LEU A 286 7.40 28.72 -20.49
C LEU A 286 7.49 27.55 -19.50
N ALA A 287 8.33 27.66 -18.47
CA ALA A 287 8.44 26.61 -17.45
C ALA A 287 7.14 26.42 -16.67
N LEU A 288 6.49 27.53 -16.30
CA LEU A 288 5.19 27.50 -15.63
C LEU A 288 4.09 26.96 -16.55
N GLY A 289 4.00 27.43 -17.79
CA GLY A 289 3.00 26.93 -18.75
C GLY A 289 3.13 25.43 -19.04
N LEU A 290 4.37 24.95 -19.18
CA LEU A 290 4.63 23.53 -19.46
C LEU A 290 4.36 22.64 -18.23
N THR A 291 4.70 23.10 -17.03
CA THR A 291 4.35 22.37 -15.79
C THR A 291 2.84 22.33 -15.58
N ILE A 292 2.11 23.42 -15.82
CA ILE A 292 0.63 23.44 -15.80
C ILE A 292 0.06 22.38 -16.75
N ALA A 293 0.51 22.38 -18.01
CA ALA A 293 0.01 21.45 -19.03
C ALA A 293 0.24 19.99 -18.63
N LEU A 294 1.42 19.67 -18.08
CA LEU A 294 1.76 18.31 -17.65
C LEU A 294 0.98 17.87 -16.41
N VAL A 295 0.79 18.76 -15.42
CA VAL A 295 -0.04 18.46 -14.24
C VAL A 295 -1.48 18.19 -14.67
N LEU A 296 -2.06 19.05 -15.51
CA LEU A 296 -3.41 18.85 -16.02
C LEU A 296 -3.54 17.56 -16.83
N ALA A 297 -2.58 17.26 -17.71
CA ALA A 297 -2.58 16.02 -18.47
C ALA A 297 -2.51 14.78 -17.57
N GLY A 298 -1.66 14.80 -16.54
CA GLY A 298 -1.53 13.70 -15.58
C GLY A 298 -2.73 13.52 -14.65
N LEU A 299 -3.50 14.58 -14.39
CA LEU A 299 -4.72 14.52 -13.57
C LEU A 299 -5.97 14.13 -14.40
N ILE A 300 -6.09 14.64 -15.63
CA ILE A 300 -7.32 14.51 -16.44
C ILE A 300 -7.31 13.23 -17.27
N VAL A 301 -6.23 12.94 -18.00
CA VAL A 301 -6.20 11.82 -18.98
C VAL A 301 -6.53 10.46 -18.36
N PRO A 302 -6.07 10.11 -17.15
CA PRO A 302 -6.42 8.81 -16.52
C PRO A 302 -7.91 8.66 -16.18
N THR A 303 -8.63 9.78 -16.07
CA THR A 303 -10.07 9.80 -15.78
C THR A 303 -10.92 9.71 -17.05
N LEU A 304 -10.31 9.83 -18.24
CA LEU A 304 -11.02 9.71 -19.50
C LEU A 304 -11.48 8.27 -19.72
N PRO A 305 -12.72 8.05 -20.18
CA PRO A 305 -13.20 6.71 -20.50
C PRO A 305 -12.31 6.08 -21.56
N ALA A 306 -11.75 4.91 -21.24
CA ALA A 306 -11.33 3.97 -22.26
C ALA A 306 -12.60 3.40 -22.91
N THR A 307 -13.20 4.13 -23.86
CA THR A 307 -14.22 3.54 -24.74
C THR A 307 -13.56 2.37 -25.47
N MET A 308 -14.22 1.21 -25.44
CA MET A 308 -13.60 -0.11 -25.67
C MET A 308 -13.00 -0.36 -27.07
N GLN A 309 -12.98 0.62 -27.99
CA GLN A 309 -12.52 0.38 -29.37
C GLN A 309 -11.69 1.48 -30.04
N SER A 310 -11.76 2.76 -29.66
CA SER A 310 -11.16 3.83 -30.49
C SER A 310 -9.90 4.50 -29.95
N ASN A 311 -9.62 4.47 -28.63
CA ASN A 311 -8.56 5.29 -28.03
C ASN A 311 -7.42 4.47 -27.38
N SER A 312 -6.88 3.48 -28.09
CA SER A 312 -5.75 2.66 -27.62
C SER A 312 -4.51 3.48 -27.27
N MET A 313 -4.27 4.58 -28.00
CA MET A 313 -3.11 5.46 -27.84
C MET A 313 -3.13 6.21 -26.49
N LEU A 314 -4.23 6.90 -26.16
CA LEU A 314 -4.37 7.61 -24.87
C LEU A 314 -4.25 6.65 -23.69
N ARG A 315 -4.82 5.45 -23.81
CA ARG A 315 -4.70 4.40 -22.78
C ARG A 315 -3.24 3.96 -22.58
N SER A 316 -2.48 3.80 -23.66
CA SER A 316 -1.06 3.47 -23.59
C SER A 316 -0.21 4.57 -22.97
N PHE A 317 -0.53 5.85 -23.23
CA PHE A 317 0.21 6.98 -22.66
C PHE A 317 -0.25 7.36 -21.26
N SER A 318 -1.43 6.91 -20.80
CA SER A 318 -1.97 7.30 -19.49
C SER A 318 -0.96 7.10 -18.34
N PRO A 319 -0.25 5.97 -18.20
CA PRO A 319 0.75 5.81 -17.13
C PRO A 319 1.91 6.81 -17.24
N LEU A 320 2.38 7.08 -18.47
CA LEU A 320 3.45 8.05 -18.72
C LEU A 320 3.00 9.48 -18.36
N LEU A 321 1.75 9.82 -18.68
CA LEU A 321 1.18 11.13 -18.37
C LEU A 321 0.93 11.31 -16.88
N VAL A 322 0.49 10.28 -16.14
CA VAL A 322 0.43 10.31 -14.67
C VAL A 322 1.81 10.60 -14.09
N LEU A 323 2.83 9.85 -14.54
CA LEU A 323 4.20 10.04 -14.09
C LEU A 323 4.69 11.46 -14.41
N ALA A 324 4.43 11.95 -15.62
CA ALA A 324 4.81 13.29 -16.05
C ALA A 324 4.09 14.37 -15.23
N GLY A 325 2.83 14.17 -14.86
CA GLY A 325 2.07 15.06 -13.98
C GLY A 325 2.66 15.10 -12.57
N MET A 326 3.01 13.94 -11.99
CA MET A 326 3.69 13.87 -10.70
C MET A 326 5.07 14.55 -10.73
N LEU A 327 5.82 14.32 -11.81
CA LEU A 327 7.11 14.97 -12.04
C LEU A 327 6.96 16.49 -12.15
N ALA A 328 5.95 16.97 -12.87
CA ALA A 328 5.65 18.38 -13.00
C ALA A 328 5.21 19.03 -11.68
N MET A 329 4.44 18.32 -10.84
CA MET A 329 4.13 18.77 -9.47
C MET A 329 5.39 18.91 -8.61
N SER A 330 6.33 17.97 -8.75
CA SER A 330 7.62 18.08 -8.07
C SER A 330 8.41 19.29 -8.55
N TRP A 331 8.45 19.53 -9.86
CA TRP A 331 9.14 20.68 -10.45
C TRP A 331 8.51 22.02 -10.06
N LEU A 332 7.18 22.10 -9.89
CA LEU A 332 6.54 23.28 -9.30
C LEU A 332 7.09 23.59 -7.91
N GLY A 333 7.34 22.57 -7.09
CA GLY A 333 8.01 22.73 -5.79
C GLY A 333 9.46 23.23 -5.93
N VAL A 334 10.24 22.66 -6.86
CA VAL A 334 11.63 23.09 -7.11
C VAL A 334 11.70 24.54 -7.60
N LEU A 335 10.74 24.96 -8.44
CA LEU A 335 10.69 26.31 -8.99
C LEU A 335 10.51 27.38 -7.89
N VAL A 336 9.98 27.06 -6.71
CA VAL A 336 9.87 28.02 -5.60
C VAL A 336 11.21 28.69 -5.29
N PHE A 337 12.30 27.91 -5.20
CA PHE A 337 13.62 28.43 -4.85
C PHE A 337 14.59 28.51 -6.04
N GLN A 338 14.35 27.75 -7.11
CA GLN A 338 15.29 27.62 -8.23
C GLN A 338 14.89 28.40 -9.50
N ASN A 339 13.63 28.85 -9.63
CA ASN A 339 13.09 29.52 -10.84
C ASN A 339 13.89 30.77 -11.25
N ASP A 340 14.25 31.63 -10.30
CA ASP A 340 14.90 32.91 -10.60
C ASP A 340 16.43 32.82 -10.67
N GLY A 341 16.99 31.64 -10.46
CA GLY A 341 18.36 31.34 -10.81
C GLY A 341 19.45 32.23 -10.25
N SER A 342 19.54 32.31 -8.93
CA SER A 342 20.78 32.26 -8.16
C SER A 342 20.45 32.60 -6.71
N ALA A 343 21.07 31.90 -5.77
CA ALA A 343 21.10 32.35 -4.38
C ALA A 343 21.68 33.78 -4.25
N ASP A 344 22.36 34.30 -5.27
CA ASP A 344 22.81 35.70 -5.37
C ASP A 344 21.66 36.70 -5.52
N ARG A 345 20.59 36.37 -6.24
CA ARG A 345 19.40 37.25 -6.30
C ARG A 345 18.63 37.27 -4.98
N LEU A 346 18.58 36.14 -4.27
CA LEU A 346 17.99 36.10 -2.93
C LEU A 346 18.83 36.88 -1.93
N ARG A 347 20.17 36.76 -2.03
CA ARG A 347 21.10 37.58 -1.25
C ARG A 347 20.92 39.07 -1.55
N PHE A 348 20.72 39.46 -2.80
CA PHE A 348 20.44 40.87 -3.17
C PHE A 348 19.19 41.44 -2.47
N LEU A 349 18.17 40.61 -2.23
CA LEU A 349 16.99 41.00 -1.45
C LEU A 349 17.30 41.05 0.05
N ALA A 350 18.13 40.13 0.54
CA ALA A 350 18.63 40.11 1.93
C ALA A 350 19.44 41.37 2.25
N ASP A 351 20.38 41.73 1.36
CA ASP A 351 21.25 42.91 1.47
C ASP A 351 20.45 44.22 1.48
N ARG A 352 19.21 44.20 0.96
CA ARG A 352 18.25 45.33 1.00
C ARG A 352 17.28 45.29 2.19
N GLY A 353 17.47 44.37 3.13
CA GLY A 353 16.65 44.27 4.34
C GLY A 353 15.23 43.74 4.09
N VAL A 354 14.97 43.05 2.98
CA VAL A 354 13.66 42.43 2.76
C VAL A 354 13.49 41.25 3.73
N SER A 355 12.42 41.27 4.53
CA SER A 355 12.16 40.23 5.51
C SER A 355 12.05 38.83 4.85
N PRO A 356 12.71 37.79 5.38
CA PRO A 356 12.68 36.44 4.81
C PRO A 356 11.29 35.84 4.64
N THR A 357 10.38 36.08 5.58
CA THR A 357 8.98 35.60 5.51
C THR A 357 8.22 36.18 4.32
N LYS A 358 8.42 37.47 3.99
CA LYS A 358 7.80 38.07 2.80
C LYS A 358 8.33 37.44 1.52
N VAL A 359 9.65 37.22 1.43
CA VAL A 359 10.26 36.55 0.26
C VAL A 359 9.74 35.12 0.14
N TYR A 360 9.67 34.37 1.24
CA TYR A 360 9.15 33.00 1.27
C TYR A 360 7.73 32.94 0.70
N LEU A 361 6.80 33.72 1.27
CA LEU A 361 5.40 33.69 0.86
C LEU A 361 5.21 34.18 -0.59
N ALA A 362 5.92 35.23 -1.02
CA ALA A 362 5.85 35.73 -2.39
C ALA A 362 6.32 34.69 -3.42
N ARG A 363 7.32 33.86 -3.07
CA ARG A 363 7.82 32.77 -3.92
C ARG A 363 6.86 31.59 -4.00
N HIS A 364 6.12 31.31 -2.93
CA HIS A 364 5.09 30.25 -2.92
C HIS A 364 3.82 30.65 -3.67
N ALA A 365 3.48 31.95 -3.74
CA ALA A 365 2.23 32.43 -4.32
C ALA A 365 1.95 31.87 -5.72
N VAL A 366 2.92 31.92 -6.64
CA VAL A 366 2.72 31.46 -8.03
C VAL A 366 2.59 29.93 -8.12
N PRO A 367 3.53 29.11 -7.61
CA PRO A 367 3.39 27.66 -7.71
C PRO A 367 2.19 27.09 -6.93
N SER A 368 1.85 27.67 -5.78
CA SER A 368 0.67 27.25 -5.01
C SER A 368 -0.64 27.61 -5.71
N ALA A 369 -0.75 28.81 -6.30
CA ALA A 369 -1.91 29.19 -7.10
C ALA A 369 -2.05 28.29 -8.34
N THR A 370 -0.94 27.95 -8.99
CA THR A 370 -0.92 27.00 -10.11
C THR A 370 -1.43 25.61 -9.70
N LEU A 371 -0.94 25.07 -8.58
CA LEU A 371 -1.40 23.76 -8.10
C LEU A 371 -2.90 23.79 -7.74
N ALA A 372 -3.35 24.84 -7.05
CA ALA A 372 -4.76 25.03 -6.72
C ALA A 372 -5.64 25.12 -7.98
N PHE A 373 -5.21 25.88 -8.99
CA PHE A 373 -5.89 25.95 -10.28
C PHE A 373 -6.02 24.57 -10.93
N CYS A 374 -4.94 23.79 -11.00
CA CYS A 374 -4.99 22.43 -11.55
C CYS A 374 -5.95 21.51 -10.78
N LEU A 375 -5.98 21.61 -9.45
CA LEU A 375 -6.89 20.83 -8.60
C LEU A 375 -8.36 21.25 -8.78
N ILE A 376 -8.64 22.54 -8.97
CA ILE A 376 -9.99 23.03 -9.28
C ILE A 376 -10.44 22.50 -10.64
N VAL A 377 -9.60 22.58 -11.67
CA VAL A 377 -9.90 22.04 -13.01
C VAL A 377 -10.16 20.53 -12.93
N TYR A 378 -9.33 19.81 -12.17
CA TYR A 378 -9.54 18.38 -11.90
C TYR A 378 -10.89 18.12 -11.21
N MET A 379 -11.26 18.90 -10.19
CA MET A 379 -12.54 18.77 -9.49
C MET A 379 -13.73 18.96 -10.44
N VAL A 380 -13.69 20.01 -11.28
CA VAL A 380 -14.72 20.27 -12.28
C VAL A 380 -14.84 19.09 -13.24
N PHE A 381 -13.71 18.57 -13.73
CA PHE A 381 -13.69 17.45 -14.66
C PHE A 381 -14.17 16.14 -14.03
N ALA A 382 -13.71 15.82 -12.83
CA ALA A 382 -14.13 14.66 -12.06
C ALA A 382 -15.63 14.68 -11.76
N SER A 383 -16.16 15.85 -11.37
CA SER A 383 -17.59 16.03 -11.09
C SER A 383 -18.43 15.87 -12.36
N TRP A 384 -18.01 16.51 -13.46
CA TRP A 384 -18.65 16.35 -14.77
C TRP A 384 -18.69 14.86 -15.18
N ARG A 385 -17.59 14.14 -14.97
CA ARG A 385 -17.50 12.71 -15.30
C ARG A 385 -18.44 11.85 -14.46
N MET A 386 -18.49 12.07 -13.14
CA MET A 386 -19.37 11.32 -12.24
C MET A 386 -20.85 11.49 -12.61
N GLN A 387 -21.25 12.67 -13.11
CA GLN A 387 -22.62 12.92 -13.56
C GLN A 387 -22.99 12.18 -14.85
N HIS A 388 -22.04 11.99 -15.77
CA HIS A 388 -22.32 11.42 -17.10
C HIS A 388 -22.16 9.88 -17.19
N ASP A 389 -21.58 9.23 -16.17
CA ASP A 389 -21.23 7.80 -16.22
C ASP A 389 -22.11 6.89 -15.34
N THR A 390 -23.30 7.37 -14.92
CA THR A 390 -24.24 6.63 -14.04
C THR A 390 -24.73 5.30 -14.61
N SER A 391 -24.54 5.06 -15.91
CA SER A 391 -25.05 3.86 -16.60
C SER A 391 -24.11 2.64 -16.55
N ARG A 392 -22.90 2.74 -15.95
CA ARG A 392 -21.94 1.63 -15.88
C ARG A 392 -21.99 0.94 -14.51
N HIS A 393 -22.11 -0.38 -14.51
CA HIS A 393 -22.13 -1.24 -13.31
C HIS A 393 -20.82 -1.20 -12.50
N GLN A 394 -19.77 -0.57 -13.02
CA GLN A 394 -18.53 -0.30 -12.29
C GLN A 394 -18.13 1.15 -12.53
N PRO A 395 -18.40 2.07 -11.57
CA PRO A 395 -17.93 3.44 -11.70
C PRO A 395 -16.39 3.43 -11.80
N PRO A 396 -15.80 4.18 -12.74
CA PRO A 396 -14.35 4.31 -12.81
C PRO A 396 -13.82 4.82 -11.47
N LEU A 397 -12.67 4.30 -11.04
CA LEU A 397 -12.02 4.66 -9.77
C LEU A 397 -11.45 6.08 -9.91
N VAL A 398 -12.31 7.09 -9.82
CA VAL A 398 -11.94 8.51 -9.83
C VAL A 398 -11.49 8.86 -8.42
N PRO A 399 -10.21 9.21 -8.20
CA PRO A 399 -9.74 9.54 -6.86
C PRO A 399 -10.46 10.77 -6.30
N SER A 400 -10.58 10.86 -4.98
CA SER A 400 -11.19 12.04 -4.36
C SER A 400 -10.27 13.27 -4.48
N LEU A 401 -10.85 14.47 -4.47
CA LEU A 401 -10.09 15.72 -4.43
C LEU A 401 -9.14 15.77 -3.23
N LEU A 402 -9.57 15.27 -2.07
CA LEU A 402 -8.74 15.20 -0.86
C LEU A 402 -7.49 14.34 -1.09
N MET A 403 -7.65 13.17 -1.72
CA MET A 403 -6.53 12.30 -2.06
C MET A 403 -5.56 13.00 -3.02
N MET A 404 -6.07 13.63 -4.08
CA MET A 404 -5.23 14.37 -5.03
C MET A 404 -4.51 15.56 -4.40
N THR A 405 -5.19 16.27 -3.49
CA THR A 405 -4.61 17.39 -2.74
C THR A 405 -3.50 16.90 -1.81
N LEU A 406 -3.69 15.76 -1.13
CA LEU A 406 -2.68 15.17 -0.25
C LEU A 406 -1.48 14.68 -1.04
N VAL A 407 -1.69 13.96 -2.15
CA VAL A 407 -0.62 13.51 -3.06
C VAL A 407 0.17 14.71 -3.60
N GLY A 408 -0.53 15.69 -4.17
CA GLY A 408 0.09 16.91 -4.70
C GLY A 408 0.80 17.73 -3.63
N GLY A 409 0.21 17.85 -2.44
CA GLY A 409 0.76 18.56 -1.29
C GLY A 409 2.06 17.92 -0.78
N VAL A 410 2.09 16.60 -0.63
CA VAL A 410 3.31 15.85 -0.24
C VAL A 410 4.41 16.05 -1.28
N VAL A 411 4.08 15.83 -2.56
CA VAL A 411 5.06 15.95 -3.65
C VAL A 411 5.62 17.36 -3.73
N TYR A 412 4.74 18.38 -3.67
CA TYR A 412 5.13 19.78 -3.69
C TYR A 412 5.99 20.16 -2.49
N SER A 413 5.55 19.82 -1.27
CA SER A 413 6.22 20.15 -0.01
C SER A 413 7.61 19.54 0.10
N VAL A 414 7.74 18.25 -0.22
CA VAL A 414 9.04 17.56 -0.18
C VAL A 414 9.97 18.10 -1.27
N SER A 415 9.43 18.45 -2.43
CA SER A 415 10.24 18.96 -3.55
C SER A 415 10.80 20.36 -3.28
N GLN A 416 9.99 21.27 -2.71
CA GLN A 416 10.50 22.59 -2.35
C GLN A 416 11.55 22.52 -1.23
N TRP A 417 11.37 21.61 -0.26
CA TRP A 417 12.39 21.31 0.75
C TRP A 417 13.68 20.76 0.17
N THR A 418 13.57 19.78 -0.71
CA THR A 418 14.73 19.20 -1.40
C THR A 418 15.49 20.25 -2.21
N SER A 419 14.78 21.19 -2.83
CA SER A 419 15.39 22.26 -3.64
C SER A 419 16.17 23.30 -2.82
N GLN A 420 15.89 23.47 -1.52
CA GLN A 420 16.74 24.31 -0.64
C GLN A 420 18.01 23.58 -0.19
N LEU A 421 17.97 22.26 -0.07
CA LEU A 421 19.13 21.45 0.32
C LEU A 421 20.19 21.40 -0.78
N PHE A 422 19.76 21.36 -2.04
CA PHE A 422 20.66 21.32 -3.19
C PHE A 422 20.85 22.69 -3.83
N ARG A 423 22.11 23.17 -3.86
CA ARG A 423 22.45 24.45 -4.50
C ARG A 423 22.32 24.42 -6.01
N THR A 424 22.55 23.26 -6.62
CA THR A 424 22.48 23.10 -8.07
C THR A 424 21.03 22.88 -8.50
N LYS A 425 20.56 23.70 -9.45
CA LYS A 425 19.22 23.54 -10.03
C LYS A 425 19.01 22.17 -10.64
N VAL A 426 19.95 21.69 -11.48
CA VAL A 426 19.88 20.36 -12.11
C VAL A 426 19.65 19.27 -11.08
N LEU A 427 20.47 19.28 -10.01
CA LEU A 427 20.39 18.27 -8.97
C LEU A 427 19.02 18.32 -8.27
N SER A 428 18.52 19.52 -8.00
CA SER A 428 17.18 19.71 -7.43
C SER A 428 16.08 19.14 -8.34
N PHE A 429 16.11 19.39 -9.65
CA PHE A 429 15.10 18.90 -10.59
C PHE A 429 15.11 17.37 -10.78
N ILE A 430 16.26 16.72 -10.58
CA ILE A 430 16.41 15.26 -10.69
C ILE A 430 16.05 14.57 -9.37
N VAL A 431 16.48 15.14 -8.25
CA VAL A 431 16.42 14.46 -6.94
C VAL A 431 15.08 14.66 -6.26
N SER A 432 14.50 15.86 -6.38
CA SER A 432 13.23 16.19 -5.74
C SER A 432 12.10 15.23 -6.09
N PRO A 433 11.90 14.82 -7.37
CA PRO A 433 10.86 13.84 -7.72
C PRO A 433 11.09 12.49 -7.06
N ILE A 434 12.35 12.07 -6.89
CA ILE A 434 12.69 10.79 -6.28
C ILE A 434 12.38 10.83 -4.78
N VAL A 435 12.85 11.86 -4.07
CA VAL A 435 12.59 12.02 -2.63
C VAL A 435 11.09 12.21 -2.35
N ALA A 436 10.38 12.95 -3.22
CA ALA A 436 8.94 13.10 -3.16
C ALA A 436 8.21 11.76 -3.37
N ALA A 437 8.60 10.98 -4.37
CA ALA A 437 8.02 9.66 -4.62
C ALA A 437 8.29 8.69 -3.46
N MET A 438 9.49 8.72 -2.86
CA MET A 438 9.83 7.93 -1.68
C MET A 438 8.95 8.30 -0.48
N THR A 439 8.79 9.59 -0.23
CA THR A 439 7.98 10.08 0.89
C THR A 439 6.50 9.75 0.67
N LEU A 440 6.02 9.91 -0.56
CA LEU A 440 4.65 9.53 -0.93
C LEU A 440 4.43 8.02 -0.80
N GLY A 441 5.38 7.21 -1.27
CA GLY A 441 5.35 5.76 -1.11
C GLY A 441 5.35 5.33 0.35
N TRP A 442 6.17 5.98 1.19
CA TRP A 442 6.18 5.78 2.63
C TRP A 442 4.83 6.17 3.27
N PHE A 443 4.23 7.31 2.91
CA PHE A 443 2.92 7.71 3.44
C PHE A 443 1.78 6.82 2.97
N ALA A 444 1.80 6.39 1.70
CA ALA A 444 0.84 5.43 1.19
C ALA A 444 0.98 4.10 1.95
N TRP A 445 2.20 3.59 2.08
CA TRP A 445 2.48 2.39 2.87
C TRP A 445 2.03 2.59 4.33
N ALA A 446 2.39 3.68 5.01
CA ALA A 446 1.97 3.95 6.38
C ALA A 446 0.43 4.04 6.54
N ALA A 447 -0.28 4.60 5.56
CA ALA A 447 -1.74 4.65 5.56
C ALA A 447 -2.34 3.24 5.48
N PHE A 448 -1.88 2.41 4.53
CA PHE A 448 -2.46 1.09 4.28
C PHE A 448 -1.92 -0.01 5.21
N ALA A 449 -0.62 -0.02 5.48
CA ALA A 449 0.10 -1.01 6.28
C ALA A 449 0.00 -0.75 7.77
N LEU A 450 0.05 0.51 8.21
CA LEU A 450 0.03 0.87 9.63
C LEU A 450 -1.32 1.46 10.07
N GLY A 451 -2.27 1.67 9.16
CA GLY A 451 -3.53 2.33 9.49
C GLY A 451 -3.33 3.78 9.95
N THR A 452 -2.29 4.45 9.46
CA THR A 452 -1.92 5.79 9.91
C THR A 452 -3.04 6.78 9.55
N PRO A 453 -3.57 7.55 10.53
CA PRO A 453 -4.65 8.48 10.27
C PRO A 453 -4.19 9.65 9.38
N ILE A 454 -5.10 10.14 8.53
CA ILE A 454 -4.82 11.17 7.52
C ILE A 454 -4.20 12.43 8.14
N TRP A 455 -4.62 12.84 9.35
CA TRP A 455 -4.10 14.04 9.99
C TRP A 455 -2.59 13.95 10.31
N ILE A 456 -2.07 12.76 10.63
CA ILE A 456 -0.61 12.56 10.84
C ILE A 456 0.13 12.72 9.52
N LEU A 457 -0.45 12.19 8.42
CA LEU A 457 0.12 12.35 7.09
C LEU A 457 0.11 13.81 6.65
N VAL A 458 -0.95 14.56 6.98
CA VAL A 458 -1.03 16.01 6.74
C VAL A 458 0.05 16.74 7.52
N ILE A 459 0.22 16.48 8.83
CA ILE A 459 1.30 17.07 9.63
C ILE A 459 2.66 16.72 9.01
N GLY A 460 2.90 15.44 8.72
CA GLY A 460 4.13 14.96 8.08
C GLY A 460 4.41 15.66 6.74
N SER A 461 3.37 15.93 5.95
CA SER A 461 3.49 16.66 4.69
C SER A 461 3.79 18.15 4.87
N LEU A 462 3.44 18.76 5.99
CA LEU A 462 3.70 20.18 6.27
C LEU A 462 5.08 20.43 6.89
N LEU A 463 5.69 19.42 7.51
CA LEU A 463 7.03 19.53 8.12
C LEU A 463 8.11 20.07 7.16
N PRO A 464 8.21 19.61 5.89
CA PRO A 464 9.17 20.18 4.96
C PRO A 464 8.91 21.67 4.67
N MET A 465 7.65 22.14 4.65
CA MET A 465 7.33 23.56 4.46
C MET A 465 7.73 24.41 5.65
N LEU A 466 7.48 23.92 6.87
CA LEU A 466 7.92 24.60 8.10
C LEU A 466 9.45 24.68 8.17
N ALA A 467 10.13 23.61 7.77
CA ALA A 467 11.59 23.56 7.73
C ALA A 467 12.16 24.57 6.72
N THR A 468 11.59 24.68 5.52
CA THR A 468 12.06 25.64 4.52
C THR A 468 11.78 27.08 4.89
N TRP A 469 10.65 27.34 5.57
CA TRP A 469 10.35 28.66 6.11
C TRP A 469 11.38 29.06 7.17
N TRP A 470 11.70 28.16 8.11
CA TRP A 470 12.67 28.43 9.17
C TRP A 470 14.11 28.60 8.65
N LEU A 471 14.49 27.86 7.59
CA LEU A 471 15.81 27.99 6.95
C LEU A 471 15.93 29.20 6.02
N MET A 472 14.83 29.85 5.65
CA MET A 472 14.83 30.94 4.68
C MET A 472 15.82 32.07 4.99
N PRO A 473 15.93 32.60 6.23
CA PRO A 473 16.91 33.64 6.55
C PRO A 473 18.34 33.20 6.24
N LYS A 474 18.70 31.98 6.65
CA LYS A 474 20.05 31.41 6.45
C LYS A 474 20.32 31.07 4.98
N PHE A 475 19.28 30.64 4.27
CA PHE A 475 19.34 30.35 2.85
C PHE A 475 19.62 31.61 2.03
N MET A 476 18.96 32.73 2.39
CA MET A 476 19.20 34.05 1.80
C MET A 476 20.65 34.54 2.01
N ASP A 477 21.21 34.29 3.19
CA ASP A 477 22.56 34.76 3.55
C ASP A 477 23.71 33.87 3.02
N LYS A 478 23.42 32.71 2.43
CA LYS A 478 24.40 31.68 2.00
C LYS A 478 25.32 31.14 3.12
N ARG A 479 25.08 31.48 4.40
CA ARG A 479 26.05 31.32 5.50
C ARG A 479 26.09 29.93 6.15
N ASP A 480 25.02 29.15 6.19
CA ASP A 480 24.97 27.93 7.03
C ASP A 480 24.62 26.64 6.27
N ARG A 481 25.58 25.71 6.17
CA ARG A 481 25.40 24.34 5.66
C ARG A 481 25.18 23.25 6.73
N PRO A 482 25.85 23.27 7.91
CA PRO A 482 25.70 22.16 8.85
C PRO A 482 24.31 22.18 9.51
N MET A 483 23.82 23.36 9.89
CA MET A 483 22.49 23.48 10.52
C MET A 483 21.35 23.09 9.59
N SER A 484 21.43 23.41 8.29
CA SER A 484 20.43 22.95 7.32
C SER A 484 20.41 21.43 7.17
N MET A 485 21.58 20.77 7.25
CA MET A 485 21.68 19.32 7.20
C MET A 485 21.14 18.66 8.47
N VAL A 486 21.47 19.20 9.65
CA VAL A 486 20.91 18.71 10.93
C VAL A 486 19.38 18.82 10.92
N LEU A 487 18.84 19.98 10.54
CA LEU A 487 17.40 20.15 10.44
C LEU A 487 16.79 19.20 9.41
N ALA A 488 17.46 18.97 8.28
CA ALA A 488 16.97 18.05 7.27
C ALA A 488 16.87 16.61 7.82
N VAL A 489 17.86 16.17 8.59
CA VAL A 489 17.83 14.86 9.26
C VAL A 489 16.69 14.79 10.29
N ILE A 490 16.47 15.86 11.08
CA ILE A 490 15.35 15.91 12.03
C ILE A 490 14.00 15.82 11.31
N VAL A 491 13.81 16.58 10.23
CA VAL A 491 12.56 16.56 9.44
C VAL A 491 12.34 15.19 8.83
N ALA A 492 13.37 14.57 8.25
CA ALA A 492 13.28 13.20 7.76
C ALA A 492 12.91 12.23 8.87
N ALA A 493 13.59 12.30 10.02
CA ALA A 493 13.30 11.45 11.18
C ALA A 493 11.85 11.60 11.68
N LEU A 494 11.27 12.80 11.62
CA LEU A 494 9.86 13.02 11.98
C LEU A 494 8.90 12.47 10.91
N ILE A 495 9.19 12.64 9.62
CA ILE A 495 8.37 12.09 8.52
C ILE A 495 8.28 10.56 8.61
N PHE A 496 9.40 9.89 8.89
CA PHE A 496 9.43 8.43 9.06
C PHE A 496 8.98 8.00 10.46
N GLY A 497 9.31 8.78 11.49
CA GLY A 497 9.06 8.43 12.88
C GLY A 497 7.63 8.60 13.34
N LEU A 498 6.89 9.61 12.85
CA LEU A 498 5.53 9.91 13.32
C LEU A 498 4.53 8.73 13.13
N PRO A 499 4.45 8.09 11.94
CA PRO A 499 3.62 6.89 11.78
C PRO A 499 4.03 5.74 12.72
N ILE A 500 5.33 5.50 12.89
CA ILE A 500 5.85 4.44 13.75
C ILE A 500 5.54 4.75 15.22
N ALA A 501 5.73 5.99 15.67
CA ALA A 501 5.43 6.43 17.02
C ALA A 501 3.95 6.29 17.34
N ARG A 502 3.06 6.60 16.37
CA ARG A 502 1.62 6.39 16.51
C ARG A 502 1.28 4.92 16.75
N VAL A 503 1.89 4.01 16.00
CA VAL A 503 1.69 2.56 16.17
C VAL A 503 2.25 2.09 17.50
N ALA A 504 3.46 2.51 17.87
CA ALA A 504 4.06 2.18 19.16
C ALA A 504 3.19 2.64 20.33
N TRP A 505 2.60 3.84 20.22
CA TRP A 505 1.62 4.35 21.17
C TRP A 505 0.36 3.49 21.23
N GLN A 506 -0.17 3.09 20.06
CA GLN A 506 -1.32 2.20 19.92
C GLN A 506 -1.08 0.85 20.62
N ILE A 507 0.08 0.23 20.39
CA ILE A 507 0.47 -1.04 21.02
C ILE A 507 0.57 -0.87 22.53
N ARG A 508 1.15 0.25 22.99
CA ARG A 508 1.28 0.54 24.42
C ARG A 508 -0.07 0.77 25.12
N GLN A 509 -1.09 1.22 24.39
CA GLN A 509 -2.45 1.39 24.92
C GLN A 509 -3.19 0.07 25.12
N ILE A 510 -2.73 -1.02 24.52
CA ILE A 510 -3.35 -2.33 24.69
C ILE A 510 -2.86 -2.92 26.02
N PRO A 511 -3.77 -3.28 26.95
CA PRO A 511 -3.38 -3.86 28.23
C PRO A 511 -2.73 -5.22 28.00
N GLY A 512 -1.42 -5.31 28.25
CA GLY A 512 -0.68 -6.57 28.23
C GLY A 512 -0.80 -7.31 29.57
N MET A 513 -0.55 -8.62 29.57
CA MET A 513 -0.46 -9.38 30.81
C MET A 513 0.93 -9.20 31.44
N THR A 514 0.97 -9.03 32.76
CA THR A 514 2.25 -9.05 33.49
C THR A 514 2.89 -10.44 33.40
N THR A 515 4.22 -10.51 33.41
CA THR A 515 4.95 -11.79 33.35
C THR A 515 4.56 -12.74 34.48
N SER A 516 4.18 -12.21 35.65
CA SER A 516 3.73 -12.97 36.82
C SER A 516 2.39 -13.66 36.60
N THR A 517 1.46 -13.03 35.85
CA THR A 517 0.15 -13.61 35.52
C THR A 517 0.25 -14.49 34.27
N ARG A 518 1.05 -14.08 33.28
CA ARG A 518 1.20 -14.78 31.99
C ARG A 518 1.76 -16.19 32.14
N LYS A 519 2.84 -16.35 32.92
CA LYS A 519 3.53 -17.64 33.07
C LYS A 519 2.63 -18.76 33.65
N PRO A 520 1.92 -18.57 34.79
CA PRO A 520 1.08 -19.62 35.34
C PRO A 520 -0.10 -19.96 34.42
N LEU A 521 -0.75 -18.96 33.81
CA LEU A 521 -1.86 -19.22 32.88
C LEU A 521 -1.41 -19.96 31.61
N LEU A 522 -0.23 -19.67 31.08
CA LEU A 522 0.32 -20.44 29.96
C LEU A 522 0.71 -21.86 30.34
N ALA A 523 1.21 -22.07 31.56
CA ALA A 523 1.50 -23.41 32.07
C ALA A 523 0.21 -24.22 32.25
N GLU A 524 -0.84 -23.60 32.79
CA GLU A 524 -2.20 -24.17 32.89
C GLU A 524 -2.73 -24.54 31.50
N GLY A 525 -2.73 -23.58 30.56
CA GLY A 525 -3.17 -23.81 29.18
C GLY A 525 -2.38 -24.89 28.44
N GLN A 526 -1.06 -24.96 28.65
CA GLN A 526 -0.23 -26.02 28.09
C GLN A 526 -0.57 -27.38 28.68
N SER A 527 -0.88 -27.46 29.97
CA SER A 527 -1.32 -28.71 30.61
C SER A 527 -2.67 -29.17 30.06
N ILE A 528 -3.63 -28.24 29.91
CA ILE A 528 -4.96 -28.51 29.34
C ILE A 528 -4.82 -29.02 27.90
N ARG A 529 -4.02 -28.34 27.08
CA ARG A 529 -3.75 -28.74 25.70
C ARG A 529 -3.16 -30.16 25.61
N LYS A 530 -2.24 -30.51 26.50
CA LYS A 530 -1.60 -31.85 26.52
C LYS A 530 -2.57 -32.94 26.97
N ALA A 531 -3.54 -32.63 27.83
CA ALA A 531 -4.55 -33.58 28.26
C ALA A 531 -5.48 -34.00 27.10
N VAL A 532 -5.70 -33.11 26.11
CA VAL A 532 -6.55 -33.35 24.94
C VAL A 532 -5.68 -33.69 23.72
N ALA A 533 -4.93 -34.80 23.79
CA ALA A 533 -3.90 -35.10 22.79
C ALA A 533 -4.44 -35.42 21.39
N ASN A 534 -5.69 -35.87 21.24
CA ASN A 534 -6.32 -36.17 19.95
C ASN A 534 -7.86 -36.07 20.05
N PRO A 535 -8.46 -34.90 19.77
CA PRO A 535 -9.92 -34.80 19.78
C PRO A 535 -10.53 -35.59 18.62
N PHE A 536 -11.69 -36.19 18.88
CA PHE A 536 -12.42 -36.97 17.90
C PHE A 536 -13.20 -36.05 16.95
N PRO A 537 -12.97 -36.12 15.62
CA PRO A 537 -13.62 -35.23 14.67
C PRO A 537 -15.10 -35.61 14.47
N ILE A 538 -16.00 -34.72 14.86
CA ILE A 538 -17.44 -34.84 14.60
C ILE A 538 -17.70 -34.32 13.19
N ARG A 539 -17.88 -35.25 12.24
CA ARG A 539 -18.11 -34.95 10.82
C ARG A 539 -19.40 -35.56 10.34
N LEU A 540 -20.03 -34.88 9.40
CA LEU A 540 -21.20 -35.39 8.69
C LEU A 540 -20.83 -36.48 7.70
N GLY A 541 -21.73 -37.44 7.51
CA GLY A 541 -21.64 -38.43 6.45
C GLY A 541 -21.59 -37.77 5.06
N ARG A 542 -20.73 -38.26 4.17
CA ARG A 542 -20.48 -37.69 2.84
C ARG A 542 -21.69 -37.76 1.89
N LYS A 543 -22.75 -38.49 2.24
CA LYS A 543 -23.88 -38.78 1.34
C LYS A 543 -24.83 -37.58 1.13
N ASP A 544 -24.91 -36.64 2.07
CA ASP A 544 -25.92 -35.57 2.05
C ASP A 544 -25.36 -34.16 1.80
N SER A 545 -24.05 -34.00 1.58
CA SER A 545 -23.45 -32.66 1.43
C SER A 545 -23.70 -32.01 0.07
N VAL A 546 -24.13 -32.76 -0.94
CA VAL A 546 -24.19 -32.30 -2.35
C VAL A 546 -25.19 -31.16 -2.56
N VAL A 547 -26.34 -31.18 -1.86
CA VAL A 547 -27.38 -30.15 -1.99
C VAL A 547 -26.91 -28.84 -1.35
N PHE A 548 -26.38 -28.90 -0.13
CA PHE A 548 -25.85 -27.75 0.60
C PHE A 548 -24.58 -27.17 -0.06
N ASP A 549 -23.72 -28.03 -0.62
CA ASP A 549 -22.50 -27.61 -1.32
C ASP A 549 -22.81 -26.86 -2.62
N ARG A 550 -23.87 -27.26 -3.35
CA ARG A 550 -24.32 -26.58 -4.57
C ARG A 550 -25.04 -25.27 -4.27
N ALA A 551 -25.89 -25.24 -3.24
CA ALA A 551 -26.59 -24.03 -2.82
C ALA A 551 -25.61 -22.92 -2.39
N LYS A 552 -24.50 -23.28 -1.75
CA LYS A 552 -23.46 -22.33 -1.31
C LYS A 552 -22.61 -21.75 -2.45
N GLN A 553 -22.64 -22.36 -3.64
CA GLN A 553 -21.89 -21.91 -4.82
C GLN A 553 -22.70 -20.96 -5.73
N ASP A 554 -23.77 -20.33 -5.22
CA ASP A 554 -24.75 -19.53 -5.99
C ASP A 554 -25.29 -20.27 -7.23
N SER A 555 -25.21 -21.60 -7.23
CA SER A 555 -25.72 -22.43 -8.31
C SER A 555 -27.19 -22.74 -7.99
N PRO A 556 -28.14 -22.42 -8.88
CA PRO A 556 -29.54 -22.75 -8.66
C PRO A 556 -29.67 -24.27 -8.47
N VAL A 557 -30.09 -24.67 -7.28
CA VAL A 557 -30.38 -26.08 -6.99
C VAL A 557 -31.79 -26.36 -7.52
N PRO A 558 -31.98 -27.35 -8.40
CA PRO A 558 -33.32 -27.69 -8.90
C PRO A 558 -34.25 -28.05 -7.74
N ILE A 559 -35.49 -27.54 -7.78
CA ILE A 559 -36.47 -27.74 -6.70
C ILE A 559 -36.75 -29.23 -6.48
N GLU A 560 -36.69 -30.04 -7.53
CA GLU A 560 -36.87 -31.50 -7.47
C GLU A 560 -35.75 -32.18 -6.68
N THR A 561 -34.54 -31.61 -6.69
CA THR A 561 -33.42 -32.13 -5.89
C THR A 561 -33.62 -31.81 -4.41
N VAL A 562 -34.19 -30.64 -4.11
CA VAL A 562 -34.53 -30.24 -2.74
C VAL A 562 -35.71 -31.07 -2.22
N LEU A 563 -36.78 -31.22 -3.02
CA LEU A 563 -37.94 -32.04 -2.66
C LEU A 563 -37.54 -33.50 -2.49
N LYS A 564 -36.74 -34.08 -3.40
CA LYS A 564 -36.24 -35.45 -3.25
C LYS A 564 -35.34 -35.64 -2.02
N TRP A 565 -34.66 -34.59 -1.58
CA TRP A 565 -33.89 -34.62 -0.34
C TRP A 565 -34.80 -34.51 0.90
N LEU A 566 -35.82 -33.64 0.86
CA LEU A 566 -36.85 -33.53 1.91
C LEU A 566 -37.71 -34.80 2.05
N ASP A 567 -37.98 -35.49 0.94
CA ASP A 567 -38.77 -36.73 0.88
C ASP A 567 -37.98 -37.97 1.31
N GLN A 568 -36.67 -37.84 1.60
CA GLN A 568 -35.92 -38.95 2.17
C GLN A 568 -36.40 -39.20 3.61
N PRO A 569 -36.70 -40.47 3.98
CA PRO A 569 -37.18 -40.78 5.32
C PRO A 569 -36.21 -40.23 6.36
N SER A 570 -36.75 -39.60 7.42
CA SER A 570 -35.99 -39.01 8.52
C SER A 570 -34.83 -39.91 8.91
N THR A 571 -33.63 -39.52 8.49
CA THR A 571 -32.40 -40.23 8.79
C THR A 571 -32.25 -40.23 10.30
N LYS A 572 -31.90 -41.36 10.93
CA LYS A 572 -31.61 -41.34 12.35
C LYS A 572 -30.36 -40.47 12.57
N PRO A 573 -30.21 -39.80 13.72
CA PRO A 573 -29.03 -38.95 13.98
C PRO A 573 -27.71 -39.65 13.68
N ILE A 574 -27.61 -40.94 14.02
CA ILE A 574 -26.43 -41.79 13.82
C ILE A 574 -26.09 -42.05 12.35
N ASP A 575 -27.08 -42.02 11.45
CA ASP A 575 -26.87 -42.22 10.02
C ASP A 575 -26.28 -40.95 9.37
N LEU A 576 -26.73 -39.79 9.84
CA LEU A 576 -26.22 -38.49 9.39
C LEU A 576 -24.86 -38.14 10.02
N ILE A 577 -24.71 -38.44 11.32
CA ILE A 577 -23.52 -38.13 12.12
C ILE A 577 -23.01 -39.46 12.71
N PRO A 578 -22.24 -40.26 11.93
CA PRO A 578 -21.70 -41.54 12.40
C PRO A 578 -20.89 -41.43 13.68
N ALA A 579 -20.29 -40.25 13.91
CA ALA A 579 -19.56 -39.91 15.12
C ALA A 579 -20.36 -40.12 16.42
N ILE A 580 -21.69 -40.04 16.41
CA ILE A 580 -22.52 -40.26 17.60
C ILE A 580 -22.35 -41.68 18.15
N ALA A 581 -22.25 -42.68 17.28
CA ALA A 581 -22.04 -44.08 17.70
C ALA A 581 -20.76 -44.20 18.54
N ASP A 582 -19.69 -43.55 18.07
CA ASP A 582 -18.39 -43.57 18.70
C ASP A 582 -18.36 -42.75 20.00
N LEU A 583 -19.10 -41.64 20.05
CA LEU A 583 -19.26 -40.82 21.26
C LEU A 583 -20.00 -41.58 22.36
N ARG A 584 -21.02 -42.37 22.02
CA ARG A 584 -21.73 -43.24 22.97
C ARG A 584 -20.83 -44.32 23.55
N ASN A 585 -19.99 -44.90 22.71
CA ASN A 585 -19.04 -45.94 23.14
C ASN A 585 -17.86 -45.38 23.94
N ARG A 586 -17.54 -44.10 23.77
CA ARG A 586 -16.41 -43.42 24.41
C ARG A 586 -16.83 -42.03 24.91
N PRO A 587 -17.69 -41.97 25.93
CA PRO A 587 -18.29 -40.72 26.37
C PRO A 587 -17.25 -39.74 26.92
N ASP A 588 -16.09 -40.21 27.37
CA ASP A 588 -14.96 -39.45 27.91
C ASP A 588 -14.10 -38.77 26.84
N VAL A 589 -14.26 -39.11 25.55
CA VAL A 589 -13.42 -38.58 24.48
C VAL A 589 -13.86 -37.16 24.08
N PRO A 590 -12.92 -36.19 24.04
CA PRO A 590 -13.22 -34.82 23.61
C PRO A 590 -13.49 -34.78 22.10
N GLY A 591 -14.53 -34.07 21.70
CA GLY A 591 -14.95 -33.91 20.31
C GLY A 591 -14.44 -32.59 19.71
N THR A 592 -14.21 -32.56 18.40
CA THR A 592 -13.91 -31.31 17.66
C THR A 592 -14.73 -31.24 16.38
N MET A 593 -15.11 -30.04 15.95
CA MET A 593 -15.96 -29.83 14.79
C MET A 593 -15.44 -28.69 13.90
N GLU A 594 -15.66 -28.77 12.58
CA GLU A 594 -15.40 -27.65 11.68
C GLU A 594 -16.61 -26.72 11.58
N ALA A 595 -16.40 -25.43 11.30
CA ALA A 595 -17.49 -24.45 11.25
C ALA A 595 -18.59 -24.83 10.25
N SER A 596 -18.19 -25.43 9.11
CA SER A 596 -19.09 -25.94 8.08
C SER A 596 -19.88 -27.17 8.53
N ASP A 597 -19.31 -28.02 9.37
CA ASP A 597 -20.02 -29.17 9.93
C ASP A 597 -21.07 -28.68 10.94
N LEU A 598 -20.73 -27.68 11.77
CA LEU A 598 -21.70 -27.05 12.66
C LEU A 598 -22.86 -26.41 11.90
N ASP A 599 -22.59 -25.63 10.85
CA ASP A 599 -23.63 -24.99 10.02
C ASP A 599 -24.66 -26.03 9.54
N ARG A 600 -24.17 -27.13 8.96
CA ARG A 600 -25.01 -28.19 8.41
C ARG A 600 -25.73 -29.01 9.49
N ILE A 601 -25.08 -29.33 10.60
CA ILE A 601 -25.73 -29.99 11.73
C ILE A 601 -26.86 -29.09 12.25
N PHE A 602 -26.60 -27.80 12.43
CA PHE A 602 -27.61 -26.85 12.86
C PHE A 602 -28.76 -26.70 11.85
N ASP A 603 -28.50 -26.71 10.54
CA ASP A 603 -29.54 -26.75 9.50
C ASP A 603 -30.47 -27.96 9.67
N HIS A 604 -29.90 -29.14 9.93
CA HIS A 604 -30.68 -30.36 10.18
C HIS A 604 -31.46 -30.32 11.49
N LEU A 605 -30.85 -29.82 12.57
CA LEU A 605 -31.52 -29.66 13.85
C LEU A 605 -32.72 -28.72 13.74
N MET A 606 -32.58 -27.61 13.02
CA MET A 606 -33.69 -26.70 12.73
C MET A 606 -34.79 -27.36 11.89
N LEU A 607 -34.43 -28.14 10.86
CA LEU A 607 -35.41 -28.87 10.04
C LEU A 607 -36.22 -29.87 10.88
N VAL A 608 -35.53 -30.65 11.73
CA VAL A 608 -36.16 -31.64 12.60
C VAL A 608 -37.04 -30.98 13.66
N GLN A 609 -36.63 -29.83 14.19
CA GLN A 609 -37.49 -29.02 15.06
C GLN A 609 -38.77 -28.57 14.35
N LEU A 610 -38.67 -28.06 13.12
CA LEU A 610 -39.84 -27.65 12.34
C LEU A 610 -40.80 -28.82 12.05
N GLN A 611 -40.27 -30.02 11.80
CA GLN A 611 -41.07 -31.24 11.64
C GLN A 611 -41.78 -31.62 12.95
N PHE A 612 -41.09 -31.54 14.08
CA PHE A 612 -41.70 -31.75 15.39
C PHE A 612 -42.78 -30.71 15.70
N ASP A 613 -42.56 -29.45 15.38
CA ASP A 613 -43.56 -28.40 15.56
C ASP A 613 -44.82 -28.62 14.70
N ALA A 614 -44.66 -29.23 13.52
CA ALA A 614 -45.76 -29.54 12.61
C ALA A 614 -46.53 -30.82 12.99
N ASP A 615 -45.82 -31.91 13.26
CA ASP A 615 -46.41 -33.25 13.41
C ASP A 615 -46.52 -33.73 14.87
N ASN A 616 -45.85 -33.03 15.79
CA ASN A 616 -45.74 -33.38 17.22
C ASN A 616 -45.23 -34.81 17.49
N ASP A 617 -44.40 -35.35 16.58
CA ASP A 617 -43.82 -36.69 16.70
C ASP A 617 -42.58 -36.68 17.61
N TRP A 618 -42.82 -36.87 18.91
CA TRP A 618 -41.75 -36.93 19.92
C TRP A 618 -40.81 -38.13 19.72
N GLU A 619 -41.29 -39.26 19.21
CA GLU A 619 -40.45 -40.46 19.04
C GLU A 619 -39.41 -40.25 17.94
N ALA A 620 -39.78 -39.57 16.85
CA ALA A 620 -38.85 -39.15 15.82
C ALA A 620 -37.90 -38.03 16.28
N PHE A 621 -38.38 -37.10 17.11
CA PHE A 621 -37.64 -35.92 17.56
C PHE A 621 -36.61 -36.21 18.67
N SER A 622 -37.00 -36.98 19.69
CA SER A 622 -36.20 -37.20 20.90
C SER A 622 -34.79 -37.78 20.68
N PRO A 623 -34.53 -38.67 19.70
CA PRO A 623 -33.18 -39.13 19.39
C PRO A 623 -32.24 -38.01 18.95
N TRP A 624 -32.76 -36.96 18.30
CA TRP A 624 -32.00 -35.79 17.87
C TRP A 624 -31.63 -34.88 19.06
N LEU A 625 -32.54 -34.72 20.02
CA LEU A 625 -32.23 -34.01 21.28
C LEU A 625 -31.10 -34.69 22.06
N ILE A 626 -31.15 -36.02 22.19
CA ILE A 626 -30.10 -36.78 22.87
C ILE A 626 -28.78 -36.65 22.10
N ALA A 627 -28.81 -36.85 20.79
CA ALA A 627 -27.64 -36.70 19.93
C ALA A 627 -26.99 -35.31 20.03
N ALA A 628 -27.80 -34.25 20.00
CA ALA A 628 -27.33 -32.87 20.16
C ALA A 628 -26.65 -32.67 21.52
N ALA A 629 -27.24 -33.20 22.61
CA ALA A 629 -26.65 -33.12 23.95
C ALA A 629 -25.34 -33.93 24.07
N GLU A 630 -25.26 -35.10 23.44
CA GLU A 630 -24.02 -35.92 23.36
C GLU A 630 -22.91 -35.17 22.62
N ILE A 631 -23.24 -34.53 21.50
CA ILE A 631 -22.30 -33.69 20.72
C ILE A 631 -21.84 -32.51 21.57
N ALA A 632 -22.77 -31.75 22.17
CA ALA A 632 -22.43 -30.61 23.02
C ALA A 632 -21.53 -31.03 24.19
N GLY A 633 -21.89 -32.11 24.91
CA GLY A 633 -21.09 -32.65 26.01
C GLY A 633 -19.69 -33.11 25.60
N SER A 634 -19.53 -33.67 24.39
CA SER A 634 -18.22 -34.02 23.84
C SER A 634 -17.39 -32.79 23.47
N LEU A 635 -18.00 -31.77 22.86
CA LEU A 635 -17.35 -30.50 22.53
C LEU A 635 -16.88 -29.75 23.80
N ARG A 636 -17.67 -29.76 24.88
CA ARG A 636 -17.31 -29.17 26.18
C ARG A 636 -16.02 -29.72 26.77
N LYS A 637 -15.67 -30.98 26.46
CA LYS A 637 -14.44 -31.62 26.95
C LYS A 637 -13.18 -31.19 26.19
N ASN A 638 -13.34 -30.51 25.06
CA ASN A 638 -12.21 -30.08 24.24
C ASN A 638 -11.56 -28.80 24.78
N SER A 639 -10.26 -28.66 24.53
CA SER A 639 -9.43 -27.53 24.93
C SER A 639 -9.45 -26.35 23.96
N THR A 640 -10.24 -26.39 22.88
CA THR A 640 -10.35 -25.28 21.92
C THR A 640 -11.54 -24.38 22.25
N TRP A 641 -11.37 -23.06 22.15
CA TRP A 641 -12.41 -22.06 22.41
C TRP A 641 -13.52 -22.18 21.36
N ARG A 642 -13.16 -22.38 20.09
CA ARG A 642 -14.12 -22.60 19.02
C ARG A 642 -15.11 -23.73 19.33
N ASP A 643 -14.61 -24.88 19.83
CA ASP A 643 -15.47 -26.01 20.17
C ASP A 643 -16.39 -25.67 21.37
N GLN A 644 -15.96 -24.80 22.30
CA GLN A 644 -16.81 -24.28 23.37
C GLN A 644 -17.94 -23.37 22.86
N ASP A 645 -17.63 -22.47 21.92
CA ASP A 645 -18.67 -21.63 21.28
C ASP A 645 -19.64 -22.49 20.44
N PHE A 646 -19.15 -23.57 19.83
CA PHE A 646 -19.98 -24.53 19.09
C PHE A 646 -20.91 -25.32 20.03
N ALA A 647 -20.41 -25.71 21.21
CA ALA A 647 -21.24 -26.30 22.25
C ALA A 647 -22.33 -25.31 22.69
N ASP A 648 -22.00 -24.02 22.90
CA ASP A 648 -23.00 -22.99 23.24
C ASP A 648 -24.12 -22.92 22.18
N VAL A 649 -23.78 -22.92 20.88
CA VAL A 649 -24.76 -22.89 19.78
C VAL A 649 -25.72 -24.08 19.84
N ILE A 650 -25.21 -25.29 20.10
CA ILE A 650 -26.04 -26.50 20.17
C ILE A 650 -26.91 -26.48 21.44
N GLU A 651 -26.36 -26.05 22.57
CA GLU A 651 -27.11 -25.94 23.83
C GLU A 651 -28.22 -24.88 23.75
N ILE A 652 -28.00 -23.76 23.06
CA ILE A 652 -29.04 -22.76 22.77
C ILE A 652 -30.17 -23.37 21.95
N TRP A 653 -29.84 -24.19 20.95
CA TRP A 653 -30.86 -24.89 20.16
C TRP A 653 -31.67 -25.86 21.03
N ILE A 654 -31.00 -26.66 21.88
CA ILE A 654 -31.67 -27.58 22.81
C ILE A 654 -32.59 -26.81 23.76
N GLU A 655 -32.12 -25.71 24.35
CA GLU A 655 -32.92 -24.86 25.24
C GLU A 655 -34.18 -24.32 24.54
N ASN A 656 -34.04 -23.82 23.32
CA ASN A 656 -35.17 -23.33 22.53
C ASN A 656 -36.16 -24.46 22.19
N ALA A 657 -35.65 -25.63 21.81
CA ALA A 657 -36.48 -26.79 21.49
C ALA A 657 -37.24 -27.34 22.70
N LEU A 658 -36.61 -27.40 23.88
CA LEU A 658 -37.25 -27.87 25.11
C LEU A 658 -38.20 -26.82 25.72
N SER A 659 -38.03 -25.54 25.39
CA SER A 659 -38.93 -24.45 25.80
C SER A 659 -40.19 -24.34 24.94
N ALA A 660 -40.25 -25.04 23.80
CA ALA A 660 -41.41 -25.01 22.92
C ALA A 660 -42.63 -25.64 23.62
N SER A 661 -43.82 -25.06 23.40
CA SER A 661 -45.06 -25.54 24.03
C SER A 661 -45.35 -27.02 23.77
N ASN A 662 -44.93 -27.53 22.61
CA ASN A 662 -45.12 -28.92 22.20
C ASN A 662 -44.22 -29.89 23.00
N ALA A 663 -43.08 -29.40 23.54
CA ALA A 663 -42.20 -30.21 24.39
C ALA A 663 -42.69 -30.31 25.84
N ASP A 664 -43.60 -29.43 26.28
CA ASP A 664 -44.07 -29.38 27.67
C ASP A 664 -44.77 -30.67 28.12
N SER A 665 -45.54 -31.32 27.22
CA SER A 665 -46.18 -32.61 27.48
C SER A 665 -45.20 -33.77 27.68
N HIS A 666 -43.93 -33.57 27.29
CA HIS A 666 -42.88 -34.59 27.33
C HIS A 666 -41.82 -34.33 28.42
N ARG A 667 -42.02 -33.35 29.31
CA ARG A 667 -41.09 -33.03 30.42
C ARG A 667 -40.77 -34.20 31.33
N THR A 668 -41.69 -35.15 31.47
CA THR A 668 -41.51 -36.36 32.30
C THR A 668 -40.89 -37.53 31.54
N SER A 669 -40.70 -37.42 30.22
CA SER A 669 -40.10 -38.48 29.41
C SER A 669 -38.63 -38.72 29.76
N ASP A 670 -38.19 -39.97 29.62
CA ASP A 670 -36.78 -40.33 29.86
C ASP A 670 -35.84 -39.59 28.91
N ALA A 671 -36.25 -39.37 27.66
CA ALA A 671 -35.45 -38.64 26.68
C ALA A 671 -35.24 -37.17 27.08
N TYR A 672 -36.30 -36.48 27.54
CA TYR A 672 -36.21 -35.09 28.02
C TYR A 672 -35.23 -34.98 29.21
N ARG A 673 -35.38 -35.86 30.21
CA ARG A 673 -34.50 -35.90 31.38
C ARG A 673 -33.06 -36.28 31.01
N THR A 674 -32.89 -37.25 30.11
CA THR A 674 -31.57 -37.67 29.62
C THR A 674 -30.87 -36.51 28.93
N THR A 675 -31.53 -35.81 28.00
CA THR A 675 -31.00 -34.61 27.35
C THR A 675 -30.56 -33.56 28.37
N LEU A 676 -31.41 -33.20 29.35
CA LEU A 676 -31.06 -32.22 30.38
C LEU A 676 -29.88 -32.66 31.25
N ASN A 677 -29.81 -33.95 31.61
CA ASN A 677 -28.70 -34.51 32.40
C ASN A 677 -27.36 -34.47 31.64
N HIS A 678 -27.39 -34.56 30.31
CA HIS A 678 -26.20 -34.43 29.47
C HIS A 678 -25.71 -32.99 29.33
N LEU A 679 -26.58 -31.99 29.50
CA LEU A 679 -26.16 -30.59 29.48
C LEU A 679 -25.30 -30.26 30.69
N SER A 680 -24.27 -29.45 30.51
CA SER A 680 -23.44 -28.97 31.61
C SER A 680 -24.21 -27.99 32.49
N ASP A 681 -23.86 -27.87 33.77
CA ASP A 681 -24.34 -26.75 34.60
C ASP A 681 -23.54 -25.48 34.30
N LYS A 682 -23.99 -24.32 34.82
CA LYS A 682 -23.33 -23.02 34.61
C LYS A 682 -21.86 -23.04 35.03
N ALA A 683 -21.53 -23.66 36.16
CA ALA A 683 -20.15 -23.76 36.66
C ALA A 683 -19.27 -24.58 35.72
N THR A 684 -19.76 -25.72 35.24
CA THR A 684 -19.07 -26.62 34.31
C THR A 684 -18.90 -25.97 32.95
N ARG A 685 -19.91 -25.25 32.42
CA ARG A 685 -19.79 -24.46 31.19
C ARG A 685 -18.66 -23.42 31.32
N ASN A 686 -18.64 -22.68 32.42
CA ASN A 686 -17.64 -21.65 32.66
C ASN A 686 -16.23 -22.22 32.82
N ALA A 687 -16.07 -23.34 33.53
CA ALA A 687 -14.81 -24.05 33.63
C ALA A 687 -14.32 -24.58 32.26
N ALA A 688 -15.22 -25.12 31.45
CA ALA A 688 -14.92 -25.58 30.09
C ALA A 688 -14.52 -24.42 29.16
N ARG A 689 -15.23 -23.29 29.22
CA ARG A 689 -14.89 -22.05 28.48
C ARG A 689 -13.52 -21.51 28.89
N ARG A 690 -13.23 -21.43 30.19
CA ARG A 690 -11.89 -21.08 30.71
C ARG A 690 -10.83 -22.00 30.12
N GLY A 691 -11.07 -23.31 30.16
CA GLY A 691 -10.17 -24.31 29.59
C GLY A 691 -9.97 -24.14 28.08
N GLY A 692 -11.04 -23.85 27.34
CA GLY A 692 -11.02 -23.55 25.90
C GLY A 692 -10.20 -22.32 25.55
N VAL A 693 -10.36 -21.23 26.31
CA VAL A 693 -9.59 -19.99 26.16
C VAL A 693 -8.10 -20.24 26.38
N LEU A 694 -7.74 -20.87 27.51
CA LEU A 694 -6.33 -21.14 27.85
C LEU A 694 -5.67 -22.15 26.91
N GLY A 695 -6.38 -23.22 26.53
CA GLY A 695 -5.89 -24.23 25.60
C GLY A 695 -5.66 -23.67 24.20
N SER A 696 -6.55 -22.81 23.71
CA SER A 696 -6.38 -22.10 22.43
C SER A 696 -5.21 -21.13 22.46
N TRP A 697 -5.05 -20.37 23.55
CA TRP A 697 -3.94 -19.44 23.71
C TRP A 697 -2.59 -20.16 23.78
N ALA A 698 -2.50 -21.26 24.53
CA ALA A 698 -1.31 -22.11 24.55
C ALA A 698 -1.02 -22.76 23.18
N THR A 699 -2.05 -23.07 22.39
CA THR A 699 -1.88 -23.55 21.01
C THR A 699 -1.32 -22.47 20.11
N GLN A 700 -1.75 -21.21 20.27
CA GLN A 700 -1.21 -20.07 19.52
C GLN A 700 0.27 -19.79 19.87
N GLU A 701 0.65 -19.85 21.16
CA GLU A 701 2.00 -19.54 21.63
C GLU A 701 3.02 -20.66 21.36
N PHE A 702 2.61 -21.93 21.53
CA PHE A 702 3.51 -23.08 21.42
C PHE A 702 3.29 -23.95 20.17
N GLY A 703 2.20 -23.75 19.42
CA GLY A 703 1.87 -24.52 18.23
C GLY A 703 2.36 -23.89 16.93
N ASN A 704 2.20 -24.60 15.82
CA ASN A 704 2.40 -24.01 14.51
C ASN A 704 1.34 -22.92 14.28
N ARG A 705 1.80 -21.72 13.88
CA ARG A 705 0.95 -20.52 13.66
C ARG A 705 -0.21 -20.74 12.68
N ASN A 706 -0.13 -21.78 11.84
CA ASN A 706 -1.15 -22.15 10.86
C ASN A 706 -2.22 -23.12 11.40
N SER A 707 -2.24 -23.41 12.71
CA SER A 707 -3.31 -24.24 13.30
C SER A 707 -4.67 -23.54 13.15
N LYS A 708 -5.74 -24.28 12.82
CA LYS A 708 -7.08 -23.71 12.62
C LYS A 708 -7.59 -22.96 13.87
N ASP A 709 -7.09 -23.32 15.05
CA ASP A 709 -7.52 -22.79 16.35
C ASP A 709 -6.87 -21.45 16.74
N SER A 710 -5.76 -21.05 16.11
CA SER A 710 -5.18 -19.72 16.32
C SER A 710 -6.10 -18.60 15.82
N ASN A 711 -7.00 -18.91 14.88
CA ASN A 711 -7.88 -17.94 14.25
C ASN A 711 -8.96 -17.36 15.18
N VAL A 712 -9.29 -18.02 16.30
CA VAL A 712 -10.34 -17.55 17.23
C VAL A 712 -9.87 -16.31 17.99
N ILE A 713 -8.66 -16.38 18.54
CA ILE A 713 -8.03 -15.26 19.27
C ILE A 713 -7.63 -14.14 18.29
N ASP A 714 -7.32 -14.51 17.05
CA ASP A 714 -6.84 -13.59 16.02
C ASP A 714 -7.93 -13.10 15.05
N MET A 715 -9.22 -13.40 15.28
CA MET A 715 -10.30 -13.13 14.33
C MET A 715 -10.36 -11.65 13.93
N GLY A 716 -10.21 -10.75 14.91
CA GLY A 716 -10.15 -9.30 14.70
C GLY A 716 -8.83 -8.75 14.16
N LEU A 717 -7.76 -9.56 14.09
CA LEU A 717 -6.49 -9.16 13.45
C LEU A 717 -6.58 -9.18 11.93
N SER A 718 -7.43 -10.05 11.36
CA SER A 718 -7.70 -10.08 9.92
C SER A 718 -8.29 -8.76 9.40
N LEU A 719 -8.94 -8.01 10.29
CA LEU A 719 -9.56 -6.71 10.02
C LEU A 719 -8.60 -5.53 10.24
N GLN A 720 -7.42 -5.79 10.82
CA GLN A 720 -6.35 -4.80 10.95
C GLN A 720 -5.44 -4.84 9.72
N SER A 721 -4.71 -3.76 9.48
CA SER A 721 -3.69 -3.76 8.46
C SER A 721 -2.63 -4.82 8.79
N SER A 722 -2.19 -5.58 7.78
CA SER A 722 -1.39 -6.80 7.95
C SER A 722 -0.10 -6.60 8.77
N TYR A 723 0.53 -5.43 8.67
CA TYR A 723 1.74 -5.11 9.44
C TYR A 723 1.40 -4.78 10.89
N LEU A 724 0.40 -3.92 11.11
CA LEU A 724 -0.07 -3.59 12.46
C LEU A 724 -0.51 -4.87 13.19
N ALA A 725 -1.19 -5.78 12.49
CA ALA A 725 -1.63 -7.05 13.03
C ALA A 725 -0.44 -7.81 13.65
N SER A 726 0.70 -7.93 12.96
CA SER A 726 1.87 -8.64 13.48
C SER A 726 2.49 -8.00 14.73
N TRP A 727 2.46 -6.67 14.84
CA TRP A 727 3.03 -5.96 15.99
C TRP A 727 2.09 -5.96 17.20
N VAL A 728 0.79 -5.94 16.94
CA VAL A 728 -0.27 -5.88 17.95
C VAL A 728 -0.69 -7.28 18.43
N GLN A 729 -0.51 -8.32 17.61
CA GLN A 729 -1.04 -9.67 17.81
C GLN A 729 -0.85 -10.17 19.24
N ARG A 730 0.38 -10.11 19.77
CA ARG A 730 0.67 -10.62 21.12
C ARG A 730 -0.01 -9.83 22.23
N ALA A 731 0.08 -8.51 22.20
CA ALA A 731 -0.54 -7.68 23.24
C ALA A 731 -2.07 -7.83 23.20
N ARG A 732 -2.64 -7.93 21.99
CA ARG A 732 -4.07 -8.09 21.78
C ARG A 732 -4.56 -9.49 22.14
N SER A 733 -3.80 -10.55 21.84
CA SER A 733 -4.15 -11.91 22.25
C SER A 733 -4.16 -12.03 23.77
N GLU A 734 -3.16 -11.44 24.45
CA GLU A 734 -3.12 -11.35 25.91
C GLU A 734 -4.34 -10.57 26.46
N ALA A 735 -4.71 -9.43 25.85
CA ALA A 735 -5.89 -8.67 26.27
C ALA A 735 -7.20 -9.45 26.07
N ILE A 736 -7.37 -10.12 24.92
CA ILE A 736 -8.54 -10.96 24.62
C ILE A 736 -8.65 -12.10 25.63
N VAL A 737 -7.55 -12.79 25.90
CA VAL A 737 -7.52 -13.90 26.86
C VAL A 737 -7.85 -13.39 28.26
N ALA A 738 -7.24 -12.29 28.70
CA ALA A 738 -7.55 -11.70 30.00
C ALA A 738 -9.04 -11.34 30.13
N THR A 739 -9.61 -10.73 29.09
CA THR A 739 -11.02 -10.33 29.05
C THR A 739 -11.95 -11.54 29.05
N ALA A 740 -11.62 -12.57 28.26
CA ALA A 740 -12.40 -13.81 28.19
C ALA A 740 -12.32 -14.62 29.48
N LEU A 741 -11.18 -14.64 30.17
CA LEU A 741 -11.06 -15.28 31.48
C LEU A 741 -11.97 -14.60 32.51
N ARG A 742 -11.98 -13.26 32.57
CA ARG A 742 -12.93 -12.51 33.41
C ARG A 742 -14.38 -12.84 33.05
N ALA A 743 -14.72 -12.81 31.77
CA ALA A 743 -16.05 -13.14 31.29
C ALA A 743 -16.48 -14.58 31.62
N SER A 744 -15.54 -15.53 31.67
CA SER A 744 -15.82 -16.91 32.06
C SER A 744 -16.02 -17.08 33.57
N GLU A 745 -15.37 -16.25 34.39
CA GLU A 745 -15.50 -16.26 35.85
C GLU A 745 -16.80 -15.56 36.29
N ASP A 746 -17.06 -14.37 35.71
CA ASP A 746 -18.30 -13.61 35.92
C ASP A 746 -18.83 -13.04 34.59
N PRO A 747 -19.74 -13.77 33.91
CA PRO A 747 -20.35 -13.33 32.66
C PRO A 747 -21.23 -12.07 32.81
N THR A 748 -21.62 -11.71 34.04
CA THR A 748 -22.53 -10.60 34.33
C THR A 748 -21.83 -9.26 34.48
N GLU A 749 -20.49 -9.24 34.58
CA GLU A 749 -19.68 -8.03 34.56
C GLU A 749 -19.97 -7.24 33.26
N SER A 750 -20.31 -5.95 33.34
CA SER A 750 -20.79 -5.18 32.18
C SER A 750 -19.69 -4.84 31.16
N ASP A 751 -18.43 -4.84 31.58
CA ASP A 751 -17.37 -4.14 30.85
C ASP A 751 -16.64 -5.05 29.86
N TRP A 752 -16.62 -6.37 30.11
CA TRP A 752 -15.91 -7.34 29.26
C TRP A 752 -16.46 -7.36 27.82
N GLN A 753 -17.75 -7.09 27.62
CA GLN A 753 -18.40 -7.07 26.31
C GLN A 753 -17.86 -5.94 25.42
N ARG A 754 -17.66 -4.75 26.01
CA ARG A 754 -17.12 -3.59 25.30
C ARG A 754 -15.64 -3.79 24.98
N GLU A 755 -14.90 -4.40 25.89
CA GLU A 755 -13.49 -4.75 25.69
C GLU A 755 -13.34 -5.82 24.60
N MET A 756 -14.10 -6.92 24.66
CA MET A 756 -14.11 -7.96 23.61
C MET A 756 -14.49 -7.39 22.26
N HIS A 757 -15.49 -6.51 22.18
CA HIS A 757 -15.81 -5.80 20.95
C HIS A 757 -14.61 -5.01 20.42
N THR A 758 -13.96 -4.22 21.28
CA THR A 758 -12.80 -3.42 20.91
C THR A 758 -11.64 -4.29 20.40
N TYR A 759 -11.46 -5.48 20.98
CA TYR A 759 -10.38 -6.38 20.62
C TYR A 759 -10.72 -7.41 19.56
N GLN A 760 -11.97 -7.66 19.19
CA GLN A 760 -12.30 -8.69 18.19
C GLN A 760 -13.02 -8.13 16.96
N VAL A 761 -13.66 -6.98 17.09
CA VAL A 761 -14.43 -6.38 16.01
C VAL A 761 -13.62 -5.26 15.35
N SER A 762 -13.95 -4.95 14.10
CA SER A 762 -13.33 -3.84 13.37
C SER A 762 -13.53 -2.52 14.12
N PRO A 763 -12.51 -1.65 14.23
CA PRO A 763 -12.64 -0.33 14.85
C PRO A 763 -13.64 0.58 14.12
N PHE A 764 -14.03 0.24 12.88
CA PHE A 764 -15.06 0.97 12.12
C PHE A 764 -16.50 0.62 12.52
N VAL A 765 -16.70 -0.47 13.27
CA VAL A 765 -18.00 -0.88 13.79
C VAL A 765 -18.10 -0.37 15.22
N ALA A 766 -18.95 0.64 15.45
CA ALA A 766 -19.20 1.13 16.79
C ALA A 766 -19.83 0.04 17.67
N PHE A 767 -19.58 0.08 18.98
CA PHE A 767 -20.00 -0.97 19.93
C PHE A 767 -21.50 -1.21 19.86
N GLU A 768 -22.30 -0.15 19.69
CA GLU A 768 -23.75 -0.20 19.58
C GLU A 768 -24.22 -1.03 18.39
N TYR A 769 -23.35 -1.22 17.38
CA TYR A 769 -23.61 -2.01 16.19
C TYR A 769 -22.91 -3.37 16.15
N GLY A 770 -22.14 -3.70 17.19
CA GLY A 770 -21.35 -4.92 17.27
C GLY A 770 -22.10 -6.14 17.80
N PRO A 771 -21.54 -7.35 17.63
CA PRO A 771 -22.11 -8.61 18.11
C PRO A 771 -22.27 -8.67 19.65
N TYR A 772 -21.46 -7.92 20.40
CA TYR A 772 -21.53 -7.84 21.87
C TYR A 772 -22.49 -6.75 22.38
N ALA A 773 -23.14 -5.99 21.48
CA ALA A 773 -23.97 -4.87 21.87
C ALA A 773 -25.21 -5.32 22.66
N PRO A 774 -25.69 -4.53 23.65
CA PRO A 774 -26.92 -4.82 24.37
C PRO A 774 -28.14 -5.01 23.45
N ARG A 775 -28.19 -4.34 22.30
CA ARG A 775 -29.31 -4.48 21.35
C ARG A 775 -29.42 -5.91 20.80
N PHE A 776 -28.31 -6.57 20.47
CA PHE A 776 -28.33 -7.92 19.94
C PHE A 776 -28.62 -8.90 21.06
N ARG A 777 -28.00 -8.69 22.22
CA ARG A 777 -28.18 -9.56 23.39
C ARG A 777 -29.59 -9.51 24.02
N LYS A 778 -30.45 -8.58 23.60
CA LYS A 778 -31.89 -8.56 23.94
C LYS A 778 -32.73 -9.53 23.11
N HIS A 779 -32.26 -9.93 21.93
CA HIS A 779 -32.93 -10.94 21.11
C HIS A 779 -32.74 -12.33 21.73
N ALA A 780 -33.66 -13.24 21.40
CA ALA A 780 -33.49 -14.64 21.75
C ALA A 780 -32.19 -15.16 21.10
N ALA A 781 -31.38 -15.91 21.85
CA ALA A 781 -30.06 -16.34 21.38
C ALA A 781 -30.14 -17.16 20.08
N ILE A 782 -31.22 -17.91 19.89
CA ILE A 782 -31.51 -18.69 18.68
C ILE A 782 -31.57 -17.82 17.41
N GLU A 783 -32.11 -16.60 17.49
CA GLU A 783 -32.25 -15.68 16.34
C GLU A 783 -30.88 -15.18 15.85
N LEU A 784 -29.89 -15.15 16.75
CA LEU A 784 -28.58 -14.54 16.50
C LEU A 784 -27.57 -15.51 15.87
N ILE A 785 -27.80 -16.82 15.95
CA ILE A 785 -26.85 -17.86 15.52
C ILE A 785 -26.47 -17.72 14.03
N ARG A 786 -27.39 -17.25 13.19
CA ARG A 786 -27.18 -17.08 11.73
C ARG A 786 -26.82 -15.66 11.31
N THR A 787 -27.14 -14.65 12.10
CA THR A 787 -27.07 -13.24 11.68
C THR A 787 -25.74 -12.56 12.00
N ALA A 788 -24.98 -13.09 12.96
CA ALA A 788 -23.70 -12.51 13.37
C ALA A 788 -22.52 -13.36 12.88
N VAL A 789 -21.47 -12.70 12.38
CA VAL A 789 -20.13 -13.28 12.27
C VAL A 789 -19.81 -13.90 13.64
N ARG A 790 -19.77 -15.24 13.74
CA ARG A 790 -19.63 -16.01 15.00
C ARG A 790 -18.46 -15.50 15.82
N SER A 791 -18.75 -14.52 16.68
CA SER A 791 -17.73 -13.79 17.42
C SER A 791 -17.49 -14.55 18.74
N PRO A 792 -16.23 -14.81 19.10
CA PRO A 792 -15.90 -15.62 20.26
C PRO A 792 -16.60 -15.15 21.54
N GLY A 793 -17.27 -16.06 22.25
CA GLY A 793 -17.98 -15.76 23.49
C GLY A 793 -19.20 -14.83 23.36
N GLN A 794 -19.74 -14.59 22.16
CA GLN A 794 -20.89 -13.70 21.96
C GLN A 794 -22.14 -14.09 22.79
N PHE A 795 -22.29 -15.38 23.12
CA PHE A 795 -23.45 -15.94 23.82
C PHE A 795 -23.27 -16.11 25.33
N TRP A 796 -22.07 -15.84 25.86
CA TRP A 796 -21.78 -16.07 27.28
C TRP A 796 -22.60 -15.14 28.17
N GLY A 797 -23.24 -15.68 29.20
CA GLY A 797 -24.07 -14.91 30.13
C GLY A 797 -25.37 -14.37 29.54
N MET A 798 -25.86 -14.97 28.45
CA MET A 798 -27.20 -14.68 27.92
C MET A 798 -28.27 -15.51 28.66
N PRO A 799 -29.57 -15.13 28.59
CA PRO A 799 -30.64 -15.77 29.39
C PRO A 799 -30.82 -17.28 29.20
N TRP A 800 -30.40 -17.84 28.05
CA TRP A 800 -30.48 -19.28 27.77
C TRP A 800 -29.76 -20.14 28.83
N GLU A 801 -28.68 -19.64 29.42
CA GLU A 801 -27.93 -20.37 30.46
C GLU A 801 -28.79 -20.58 31.72
N GLU A 802 -29.53 -19.56 32.12
CA GLU A 802 -30.41 -19.60 33.30
C GLU A 802 -31.66 -20.43 33.02
N ASN A 803 -32.17 -20.39 31.79
CA ASN A 803 -33.29 -21.23 31.36
C ASN A 803 -32.96 -22.72 31.47
N ILE A 804 -31.76 -23.15 31.05
CA ILE A 804 -31.31 -24.55 31.22
C ILE A 804 -31.24 -24.94 32.71
N GLU A 805 -30.70 -24.09 33.58
CA GLU A 805 -30.64 -24.37 35.03
C GLU A 805 -32.04 -24.48 35.64
N ARG A 806 -32.96 -23.60 35.22
CA ARG A 806 -34.36 -23.64 35.64
C ARG A 806 -35.01 -24.96 35.20
N MET A 807 -34.85 -25.37 33.94
CA MET A 807 -35.39 -26.63 33.43
C MET A 807 -34.86 -27.85 34.21
N LYS A 808 -33.56 -27.86 34.53
CA LYS A 808 -32.96 -28.91 35.36
C LYS A 808 -33.59 -28.98 36.74
N THR A 809 -33.74 -27.83 37.40
CA THR A 809 -34.34 -27.74 38.74
C THR A 809 -35.81 -28.16 38.74
N GLU A 810 -36.58 -27.71 37.74
CA GLU A 810 -37.98 -28.10 37.56
C GLU A 810 -38.11 -29.61 37.31
N SER A 811 -37.23 -30.20 36.48
CA SER A 811 -37.26 -31.63 36.16
C SER A 811 -36.85 -32.55 37.33
N ALA A 812 -36.01 -32.04 38.23
CA ALA A 812 -35.53 -32.75 39.41
C ALA A 812 -36.57 -32.76 40.56
N THR A 813 -37.54 -31.85 40.53
CA THR A 813 -38.62 -31.83 41.53
C THR A 813 -39.64 -32.89 41.16
N PRO A 814 -39.81 -33.99 41.94
CA PRO A 814 -40.83 -34.98 41.64
C PRO A 814 -42.19 -34.29 41.64
N ALA A 815 -42.99 -34.54 40.60
CA ALA A 815 -44.33 -34.00 40.47
C ALA A 815 -45.11 -34.36 41.74
N LYS A 816 -45.25 -33.40 42.67
CA LYS A 816 -46.21 -33.53 43.76
C LYS A 816 -47.56 -33.65 43.06
N GLU A 817 -48.22 -34.78 43.24
CA GLU A 817 -49.57 -35.05 42.74
C GLU A 817 -50.47 -33.84 42.98
N SER A 818 -50.61 -33.00 41.96
CA SER A 818 -51.70 -32.04 41.89
C SER A 818 -52.91 -32.80 41.36
N GLN A 819 -53.44 -33.72 42.17
CA GLN A 819 -54.82 -34.15 42.04
C GLN A 819 -55.70 -33.03 42.61
N ARG A 820 -56.26 -32.22 41.71
CA ARG A 820 -57.57 -31.59 41.89
C ARG A 820 -58.32 -31.59 40.58
#